data_AF-A0A1E7FSF6-F1
#
_entry.id   AF-A0A1E7FSF6-F1
#
_cell.length_a   1.000
_cell.length_b   1.000
_cell.length_c   1.000
_cell.angle_alpha   90.00
_cell.angle_beta   90.00
_cell.angle_gamma   90.00
#
_symmetry.space_group_name_H-M   'P 1'
#
loop_
_entity.id
_entity.type
_entity.pdbx_description
1 polymer ?
#
loop_
_entity_poly.entity_id
_entity_poly.type
_entity_poly.pdbx_seq_one_letter_code
_entity_poly.pdbx_strand_id
1 'polypeptide(L)'
;MNHQLRNNQQSHSNNNNINNNNEPEIIDKQQQQQQQQPRNLAEEEQQDNNNVIEYELWKSSKISEILDEWQKKYPHLIQVTTAQEAYGLPAAGNKEDCPFYTESDGCPNYFFTLQDYTAHPIDSITSSYLPEVFLSGCLHGDERVGPTSVMEATSLLLESAHCEGLPRRSSLSLSASSLDLELEEAKKCRQTLKNKGIDDVHRKWLARLVTTRRIVVAPTTNALGYYRNKRTEGTIDPNRDFPYDLTDSSKCMQTIAGRTANEIYREHMFQLALTFHAGMEVVAYEWGSPSWLDHLSPDDEAQAAIGGAYSRYGAGWSNSKPYEYGTMNDEVYFVRGGMEDWAYAGSWTPDKVTPCTPTQFGGYPKEKTIYNNSTLRVFNVLVETSNSKEPKSDLGNSADILSRDTKGNGHVSRNIRLALLAADMVEPYVTVVGVNKLALTDDIVSMTERKSNSCLDTKAVMVAKNAKMVDIEWSVGGAMTIDSTELWYAKWDDVAGEVGCWMQPSSTDKLQRVGGATNGTGFFSVQGSYPRPEESVTGIKMTNGPIFRTSIPLGNMKEGDKIMVMASARVDQSWKNQPPNILPNVPPQSHIVNARTDPNYHHESNGKHIRGRIDWFSVPVTVVIGDFDDNVGTRNEHSVNTIELYPRFSESSINKGGVKPSQPAQKDGGVKPSKVAQKDQLWFPVALWQYLVGILLFVAFSICCIRCFCCRHSGIKLKQGDSYDASLDDLSFDPEPYSDRTNDEYGDDESYDGIEIPSIN
;
A
#
# COMPACT_ATOMS: atom_id res chain seq x y z
N MET A 1 -1.03 -48.08 39.04
CA MET A 1 -0.26 -48.36 40.28
C MET A 1 -0.51 -47.22 41.27
N ASN A 2 -0.40 -47.49 42.57
CA ASN A 2 -1.02 -46.65 43.61
C ASN A 2 -0.02 -45.80 44.42
N HIS A 3 -0.59 -44.86 45.17
CA HIS A 3 0.00 -44.08 46.28
C HIS A 3 1.06 -43.03 45.88
N GLN A 4 1.30 -41.93 46.62
CA GLN A 4 0.57 -41.07 47.58
C GLN A 4 1.62 -40.49 48.55
N LEU A 5 1.53 -39.18 48.83
CA LEU A 5 1.82 -38.52 50.13
C LEU A 5 3.17 -38.80 50.83
N ARG A 6 3.98 -37.74 51.09
CA ARG A 6 3.98 -37.07 52.42
C ARG A 6 4.95 -35.88 52.57
N ASN A 7 4.51 -34.98 53.44
CA ASN A 7 5.04 -33.69 53.89
C ASN A 7 6.40 -33.68 54.64
N ASN A 8 6.95 -32.44 54.76
CA ASN A 8 7.47 -31.76 55.97
C ASN A 8 8.97 -31.68 56.37
N GLN A 9 9.39 -30.41 56.59
CA GLN A 9 10.12 -29.81 57.74
C GLN A 9 11.67 -29.81 57.92
N GLN A 10 12.23 -28.60 57.71
CA GLN A 10 12.99 -27.73 58.68
C GLN A 10 14.41 -28.05 59.21
N SER A 11 15.06 -26.95 59.69
CA SER A 11 16.28 -26.82 60.54
C SER A 11 17.66 -26.82 59.82
N HIS A 12 18.73 -26.10 60.24
CA HIS A 12 18.91 -25.00 61.23
C HIS A 12 20.29 -24.27 61.13
N SER A 13 20.58 -23.31 62.04
CA SER A 13 21.82 -22.52 62.34
C SER A 13 21.92 -21.11 61.69
N ASN A 14 22.05 -19.95 62.38
CA ASN A 14 22.98 -19.41 63.42
C ASN A 14 24.25 -18.76 62.78
N ASN A 15 24.93 -17.68 63.22
CA ASN A 15 24.91 -16.71 64.36
C ASN A 15 25.84 -15.49 63.99
N ASN A 16 26.00 -14.32 64.68
CA ASN A 16 25.26 -13.47 65.65
C ASN A 16 26.07 -12.12 65.86
N ASN A 17 25.61 -11.20 66.73
CA ASN A 17 26.22 -9.92 67.24
C ASN A 17 25.98 -8.64 66.37
N ILE A 18 25.61 -7.42 66.84
CA ILE A 18 25.55 -6.68 68.14
C ILE A 18 26.78 -5.78 68.45
N ASN A 19 26.67 -4.43 68.37
CA ASN A 19 26.46 -3.49 69.52
C ASN A 19 26.37 -1.98 69.13
N ASN A 20 26.03 -1.08 70.09
CA ASN A 20 25.74 0.37 69.91
C ASN A 20 26.84 1.33 70.47
N ASN A 21 26.82 2.64 70.10
CA ASN A 21 26.63 3.81 71.03
C ASN A 21 27.00 5.24 70.46
N ASN A 22 26.04 6.17 70.59
CA ASN A 22 26.08 7.61 71.03
C ASN A 22 27.04 8.69 70.45
N GLU A 23 26.45 9.70 69.76
CA GLU A 23 26.34 11.17 70.07
C GLU A 23 27.46 12.01 70.76
N PRO A 24 27.48 13.38 70.64
CA PRO A 24 27.14 14.29 69.52
C PRO A 24 28.08 15.57 69.43
N GLU A 25 27.60 16.69 68.83
CA GLU A 25 28.20 18.06 68.76
C GLU A 25 29.43 18.28 67.81
N ILE A 26 29.65 19.45 67.14
CA ILE A 26 28.86 20.69 66.93
C ILE A 26 29.23 21.39 65.59
N ILE A 27 28.25 22.08 64.97
CA ILE A 27 28.32 23.18 63.95
C ILE A 27 29.40 23.15 62.84
N ASP A 28 28.96 23.02 61.58
CA ASP A 28 29.09 24.13 60.60
C ASP A 28 27.92 24.13 59.59
N LYS A 29 27.53 25.31 59.08
CA LYS A 29 26.34 25.55 58.23
C LYS A 29 26.72 26.02 56.82
N GLN A 30 27.35 25.16 56.00
CA GLN A 30 27.56 25.49 54.58
C GLN A 30 27.54 24.32 53.57
N GLN A 31 27.04 23.14 53.94
CA GLN A 31 26.97 21.96 53.05
C GLN A 31 25.62 21.21 53.09
N GLN A 32 24.50 21.91 52.84
CA GLN A 32 23.15 21.29 52.73
C GLN A 32 22.40 21.63 51.42
N GLN A 33 23.12 21.68 50.28
CA GLN A 33 22.51 21.84 48.95
C GLN A 33 23.13 20.95 47.82
N GLN A 34 23.94 19.93 48.14
CA GLN A 34 24.64 19.13 47.11
C GLN A 34 24.64 17.60 47.30
N GLN A 35 23.75 17.02 48.12
CA GLN A 35 23.65 15.56 48.29
C GLN A 35 22.19 15.03 48.30
N GLN A 36 21.42 15.39 47.28
CA GLN A 36 20.15 14.72 46.94
C GLN A 36 20.01 14.48 45.43
N GLN A 37 20.91 13.68 44.87
CA GLN A 37 20.74 12.86 43.65
C GLN A 37 22.08 12.11 43.38
N PRO A 38 22.08 10.98 42.65
CA PRO A 38 20.93 10.22 42.15
C PRO A 38 20.66 8.93 42.96
N ARG A 39 19.38 8.63 43.23
CA ARG A 39 18.93 7.26 43.50
C ARG A 39 17.70 6.86 42.67
N ASN A 40 17.22 7.74 41.78
CA ASN A 40 16.07 7.50 40.90
C ASN A 40 16.47 6.94 39.51
N LEU A 41 17.70 7.16 39.07
CA LEU A 41 18.15 6.80 37.71
C LEU A 41 18.13 5.29 37.39
N ALA A 42 17.91 4.42 38.37
CA ALA A 42 17.73 2.97 38.18
C ALA A 42 16.27 2.51 38.30
N GLU A 43 15.34 3.40 38.66
CA GLU A 43 13.89 3.15 38.71
C GLU A 43 13.16 3.90 37.57
N GLU A 44 13.69 5.04 37.12
CA GLU A 44 13.27 5.72 35.88
C GLU A 44 13.68 4.92 34.62
N GLU A 45 14.75 4.12 34.66
CA GLU A 45 15.12 3.17 33.58
C GLU A 45 14.14 1.97 33.43
N GLN A 46 13.08 1.88 34.23
CA GLN A 46 12.03 0.85 34.12
C GLN A 46 10.63 1.40 33.83
N GLN A 47 10.49 2.67 33.40
CA GLN A 47 9.18 3.26 33.10
C GLN A 47 9.03 3.89 31.70
N ASP A 48 9.99 3.71 30.79
CA ASP A 48 9.81 3.99 29.36
C ASP A 48 9.05 2.83 28.68
N ASN A 49 7.79 2.65 29.09
CA ASN A 49 6.92 1.57 28.58
C ASN A 49 6.64 1.76 27.08
N ASN A 50 6.80 0.69 26.30
CA ASN A 50 6.37 0.66 24.91
C ASN A 50 4.88 1.05 24.82
N ASN A 51 4.57 2.09 24.02
CA ASN A 51 3.20 2.52 23.75
C ASN A 51 2.50 1.53 22.79
N VAL A 52 2.21 0.34 23.32
CA VAL A 52 1.36 -0.66 22.69
C VAL A 52 -0.08 -0.19 22.77
N ILE A 53 -0.73 -0.06 21.62
CA ILE A 53 -2.13 0.36 21.51
C ILE A 53 -2.99 -0.90 21.40
N GLU A 54 -3.78 -1.19 22.43
CA GLU A 54 -4.86 -2.18 22.36
C GLU A 54 -5.92 -1.71 21.36
N TYR A 55 -6.32 -2.56 20.42
CA TYR A 55 -7.31 -2.16 19.42
C TYR A 55 -8.72 -2.19 20.00
N GLU A 56 -9.52 -1.16 19.68
CA GLU A 56 -10.95 -1.07 19.99
C GLU A 56 -11.77 -1.00 18.70
N LEU A 57 -13.06 -1.35 18.75
CA LEU A 57 -13.95 -1.23 17.58
C LEU A 57 -14.35 0.23 17.37
N TRP A 58 -13.98 0.82 16.22
CA TRP A 58 -14.22 2.24 15.95
C TRP A 58 -15.73 2.55 15.72
N LYS A 59 -16.14 3.78 16.08
CA LYS A 59 -17.49 4.30 15.86
C LYS A 59 -17.53 5.20 14.62
N SER A 60 -18.68 5.34 13.96
CA SER A 60 -18.82 6.16 12.74
C SER A 60 -18.32 7.60 12.91
N SER A 61 -18.57 8.21 14.08
CA SER A 61 -18.06 9.55 14.41
C SER A 61 -16.54 9.61 14.55
N LYS A 62 -15.90 8.59 15.15
CA LYS A 62 -14.43 8.47 15.26
C LYS A 62 -13.79 8.27 13.89
N ILE A 63 -14.43 7.48 13.01
CA ILE A 63 -14.00 7.33 11.61
C ILE A 63 -14.02 8.71 10.93
N SER A 64 -15.13 9.44 11.02
CA SER A 64 -15.26 10.79 10.47
C SER A 64 -14.18 11.75 10.99
N GLU A 65 -13.99 11.81 12.31
CA GLU A 65 -13.02 12.67 13.00
C GLU A 65 -11.58 12.40 12.55
N ILE A 66 -11.17 11.13 12.49
CA ILE A 66 -9.81 10.74 12.10
C ILE A 66 -9.54 10.96 10.61
N LEU A 67 -10.54 10.77 9.74
CA LEU A 67 -10.42 11.13 8.32
C LEU A 67 -10.18 12.63 8.15
N ASP A 68 -10.93 13.43 8.90
CA ASP A 68 -10.77 14.88 9.00
C ASP A 68 -9.37 15.29 9.48
N GLU A 69 -8.77 14.56 10.43
CA GLU A 69 -7.38 14.78 10.85
C GLU A 69 -6.36 14.38 9.76
N TRP A 70 -6.54 13.21 9.14
CA TRP A 70 -5.60 12.69 8.14
C TRP A 70 -5.52 13.57 6.90
N GLN A 71 -6.65 14.09 6.40
CA GLN A 71 -6.65 15.01 5.25
C GLN A 71 -5.86 16.31 5.55
N LYS A 72 -5.92 16.79 6.80
CA LYS A 72 -5.17 17.99 7.25
C LYS A 72 -3.69 17.69 7.51
N LYS A 73 -3.37 16.49 8.01
CA LYS A 73 -2.01 16.06 8.42
C LYS A 73 -1.17 15.50 7.25
N TYR A 74 -1.82 14.84 6.29
CA TYR A 74 -1.18 14.13 5.18
C TYR A 74 -1.70 14.54 3.78
N PRO A 75 -1.89 15.84 3.46
CA PRO A 75 -2.54 16.30 2.21
C PRO A 75 -1.80 15.98 0.89
N HIS A 76 -0.64 15.31 0.96
CA HIS A 76 0.11 14.82 -0.19
C HIS A 76 0.04 13.29 -0.35
N LEU A 77 -0.64 12.58 0.56
CA LEU A 77 -0.70 11.12 0.64
C LEU A 77 -2.13 10.54 0.70
N ILE A 78 -3.14 11.36 1.06
CA ILE A 78 -4.56 10.94 1.14
C ILE A 78 -5.50 12.01 0.57
N GLN A 79 -6.55 11.57 -0.13
CA GLN A 79 -7.75 12.36 -0.39
C GLN A 79 -8.96 11.64 0.21
N VAL A 80 -9.78 12.38 0.97
CA VAL A 80 -11.03 11.92 1.61
C VAL A 80 -12.21 12.58 0.90
N THR A 81 -13.29 11.82 0.67
CA THR A 81 -14.57 12.33 0.16
C THR A 81 -15.72 11.42 0.62
N THR A 82 -16.93 11.66 0.11
CA THR A 82 -18.11 10.82 0.35
C THR A 82 -18.73 10.43 -0.99
N ALA A 83 -19.45 9.31 -1.06
CA ALA A 83 -20.20 8.95 -2.27
C ALA A 83 -21.29 9.97 -2.62
N GLN A 84 -21.75 10.72 -1.62
CA GLN A 84 -22.65 11.85 -1.74
C GLN A 84 -22.00 13.02 -2.52
N GLU A 85 -20.80 13.43 -2.12
CA GLU A 85 -20.02 14.49 -2.79
C GLU A 85 -19.51 14.06 -4.17
N ALA A 86 -18.85 12.91 -4.25
CA ALA A 86 -18.14 12.46 -5.46
C ALA A 86 -19.09 12.06 -6.61
N TYR A 87 -20.24 11.47 -6.29
CA TYR A 87 -21.11 10.83 -7.28
C TYR A 87 -22.57 11.35 -7.29
N GLY A 88 -22.91 12.27 -6.38
CA GLY A 88 -24.27 12.82 -6.25
C GLY A 88 -25.29 11.80 -5.73
N LEU A 89 -24.87 10.76 -5.02
CA LEU A 89 -25.79 9.85 -4.35
C LEU A 89 -26.45 10.56 -3.15
N PRO A 90 -27.70 10.24 -2.77
CA PRO A 90 -28.23 10.67 -1.49
C PRO A 90 -27.58 9.89 -0.33
N ALA A 91 -27.67 10.41 0.90
CA ALA A 91 -27.33 9.67 2.10
C ALA A 91 -28.45 8.69 2.49
N ALA A 92 -28.10 7.59 3.15
CA ALA A 92 -29.08 6.63 3.66
C ALA A 92 -29.38 6.91 5.14
N GLY A 93 -30.66 7.10 5.48
CA GLY A 93 -31.11 7.32 6.87
C GLY A 93 -32.10 8.47 7.00
N ASN A 94 -32.12 9.10 8.17
CA ASN A 94 -32.80 10.35 8.46
C ASN A 94 -31.89 11.30 9.28
N LYS A 95 -32.37 12.50 9.62
CA LYS A 95 -31.65 13.47 10.49
C LYS A 95 -31.26 12.98 11.90
N GLU A 96 -31.84 11.87 12.38
CA GLU A 96 -31.44 11.25 13.66
C GLU A 96 -30.29 10.24 13.49
N ASP A 97 -30.01 9.80 12.26
CA ASP A 97 -28.84 9.00 11.90
C ASP A 97 -27.60 9.87 11.67
N CYS A 98 -26.42 9.34 12.04
CA CYS A 98 -25.12 9.99 11.83
C CYS A 98 -25.06 11.51 12.11
N PRO A 99 -25.48 12.02 13.30
CA PRO A 99 -25.60 13.45 13.61
C PRO A 99 -24.25 14.21 13.72
N PHE A 100 -23.14 13.58 13.33
CA PHE A 100 -21.84 14.21 13.12
C PHE A 100 -21.67 14.71 11.67
N TYR A 101 -22.56 14.32 10.75
CA TYR A 101 -22.62 14.80 9.37
C TYR A 101 -23.70 15.88 9.25
N THR A 102 -23.33 17.05 8.72
CA THR A 102 -24.19 18.24 8.69
C THR A 102 -24.75 18.60 7.31
N GLU A 103 -24.27 17.96 6.26
CA GLU A 103 -24.55 18.38 4.88
C GLU A 103 -25.87 17.80 4.32
N SER A 104 -26.36 16.68 4.86
CA SER A 104 -27.70 16.14 4.58
C SER A 104 -28.18 15.19 5.67
N ASP A 105 -29.49 14.96 5.73
CA ASP A 105 -30.11 13.91 6.55
C ASP A 105 -29.55 12.52 6.17
N GLY A 106 -29.16 11.72 7.17
CA GLY A 106 -28.69 10.34 6.97
C GLY A 106 -27.17 10.18 7.06
N CYS A 107 -26.70 8.95 6.85
CA CYS A 107 -25.29 8.59 6.99
C CYS A 107 -24.49 8.76 5.69
N PRO A 108 -23.31 9.43 5.74
CA PRO A 108 -22.41 9.54 4.60
C PRO A 108 -21.62 8.25 4.38
N ASN A 109 -21.49 7.84 3.11
CA ASN A 109 -20.63 6.72 2.72
C ASN A 109 -19.23 7.26 2.43
N TYR A 110 -18.42 7.43 3.48
CA TYR A 110 -17.03 7.86 3.36
C TYR A 110 -16.19 6.85 2.60
N PHE A 111 -15.38 7.35 1.67
CA PHE A 111 -14.26 6.61 1.08
C PHE A 111 -13.06 7.54 0.88
N PHE A 112 -11.88 6.95 0.76
CA PHE A 112 -10.65 7.71 0.58
C PHE A 112 -9.62 6.96 -0.26
N THR A 113 -8.73 7.74 -0.87
CA THR A 113 -7.66 7.23 -1.74
C THR A 113 -6.31 7.58 -1.14
N LEU A 114 -5.51 6.55 -0.86
CA LEU A 114 -4.08 6.67 -0.57
C LEU A 114 -3.31 6.63 -1.89
N GLN A 115 -2.55 7.69 -2.13
CA GLN A 115 -1.66 7.84 -3.29
C GLN A 115 -0.62 8.92 -2.95
N ASP A 116 0.63 8.71 -3.34
CA ASP A 116 1.64 9.77 -3.28
C ASP A 116 1.41 10.80 -4.40
N TYR A 117 0.61 11.81 -4.12
CA TYR A 117 0.24 12.88 -5.06
C TYR A 117 1.41 13.78 -5.47
N THR A 118 2.58 13.64 -4.85
CA THR A 118 3.82 14.36 -5.24
C THR A 118 4.62 13.56 -6.27
N ALA A 119 4.72 12.24 -6.07
CA ALA A 119 5.36 11.33 -7.03
C ALA A 119 4.44 11.01 -8.23
N HIS A 120 3.12 11.05 -8.02
CA HIS A 120 2.07 10.76 -8.99
C HIS A 120 0.97 11.84 -8.90
N PRO A 121 1.16 13.04 -9.50
CA PRO A 121 0.11 14.05 -9.55
C PRO A 121 -1.16 13.56 -10.24
N ILE A 122 -2.32 14.15 -9.90
CA ILE A 122 -3.60 13.89 -10.57
C ILE A 122 -3.44 14.13 -12.10
N ASP A 123 -4.11 13.31 -12.90
CA ASP A 123 -4.06 13.28 -14.38
C ASP A 123 -2.67 13.08 -15.02
N SER A 124 -1.62 12.80 -14.23
CA SER A 124 -0.29 12.51 -14.76
C SER A 124 -0.18 11.08 -15.32
N ILE A 125 0.70 10.89 -16.29
CA ILE A 125 1.00 9.57 -16.88
C ILE A 125 1.50 8.57 -15.82
N THR A 126 2.20 9.02 -14.76
CA THR A 126 2.59 8.11 -13.68
C THR A 126 1.41 7.75 -12.78
N SER A 127 0.36 8.56 -12.71
CA SER A 127 -0.87 8.32 -11.94
C SER A 127 -1.86 7.39 -12.66
N SER A 128 -1.94 7.44 -14.00
CA SER A 128 -2.85 6.57 -14.78
C SER A 128 -2.41 5.12 -14.89
N TYR A 129 -1.15 4.81 -14.55
CA TYR A 129 -0.58 3.46 -14.52
C TYR A 129 -0.29 2.95 -13.09
N LEU A 130 -0.83 3.61 -12.05
CA LEU A 130 -0.75 3.07 -10.69
C LEU A 130 -1.62 1.81 -10.58
N PRO A 131 -1.07 0.67 -10.12
CA PRO A 131 -1.87 -0.51 -9.79
C PRO A 131 -2.80 -0.20 -8.61
N GLU A 132 -4.05 -0.69 -8.69
CA GLU A 132 -5.12 -0.31 -7.77
C GLU A 132 -5.62 -1.48 -6.92
N VAL A 133 -5.77 -1.25 -5.62
CA VAL A 133 -6.39 -2.18 -4.65
C VAL A 133 -7.55 -1.51 -3.92
N PHE A 134 -8.63 -2.24 -3.68
CA PHE A 134 -9.79 -1.78 -2.90
C PHE A 134 -9.90 -2.49 -1.55
N LEU A 135 -10.25 -1.76 -0.49
CA LEU A 135 -10.45 -2.29 0.85
C LEU A 135 -11.83 -1.86 1.38
N SER A 136 -12.81 -2.76 1.34
CA SER A 136 -14.15 -2.56 1.92
C SER A 136 -14.14 -3.03 3.38
N GLY A 137 -14.30 -2.08 4.30
CA GLY A 137 -14.24 -2.36 5.74
C GLY A 137 -15.47 -3.10 6.26
N CYS A 138 -16.68 -2.77 5.80
CA CYS A 138 -17.86 -3.62 6.00
C CYS A 138 -18.96 -3.34 4.95
N LEU A 139 -19.47 -4.41 4.33
CA LEU A 139 -20.66 -4.36 3.48
C LEU A 139 -21.96 -4.63 4.29
N HIS A 140 -21.87 -5.41 5.37
CA HIS A 140 -22.92 -5.49 6.39
C HIS A 140 -22.56 -4.66 7.62
N GLY A 141 -23.49 -3.85 8.14
CA GLY A 141 -23.16 -2.86 9.18
C GLY A 141 -23.00 -3.38 10.61
N ASP A 142 -23.41 -4.62 10.90
CA ASP A 142 -23.19 -5.26 12.20
C ASP A 142 -21.86 -6.00 12.31
N GLU A 143 -21.06 -6.07 11.23
CA GLU A 143 -19.83 -6.86 11.13
C GLU A 143 -18.61 -5.93 11.38
N ARG A 144 -18.08 -5.92 12.62
CA ARG A 144 -17.40 -4.74 13.20
C ARG A 144 -15.88 -4.65 13.07
N VAL A 145 -15.19 -5.75 12.77
CA VAL A 145 -13.72 -5.81 12.81
C VAL A 145 -13.08 -5.13 11.59
N GLY A 146 -13.63 -5.35 10.40
CA GLY A 146 -13.09 -4.86 9.13
C GLY A 146 -12.91 -3.34 9.04
N PRO A 147 -13.89 -2.50 9.46
CA PRO A 147 -13.77 -1.04 9.42
C PRO A 147 -12.62 -0.52 10.28
N THR A 148 -12.43 -1.12 11.45
CA THR A 148 -11.28 -0.86 12.33
C THR A 148 -9.98 -1.28 11.64
N SER A 149 -9.95 -2.47 11.04
CA SER A 149 -8.76 -3.05 10.43
C SER A 149 -8.22 -2.23 9.26
N VAL A 150 -9.09 -1.70 8.39
CA VAL A 150 -8.66 -0.87 7.25
C VAL A 150 -8.19 0.53 7.69
N MET A 151 -8.78 1.09 8.75
CA MET A 151 -8.35 2.37 9.32
C MET A 151 -6.98 2.26 10.01
N GLU A 152 -6.77 1.23 10.84
CA GLU A 152 -5.47 1.01 11.50
C GLU A 152 -4.36 0.66 10.49
N ALA A 153 -4.67 -0.10 9.42
CA ALA A 153 -3.74 -0.34 8.31
C ALA A 153 -3.38 0.97 7.57
N THR A 154 -4.37 1.82 7.29
CA THR A 154 -4.17 3.15 6.69
C THR A 154 -3.30 4.04 7.58
N SER A 155 -3.53 4.04 8.90
CA SER A 155 -2.72 4.78 9.88
C SER A 155 -1.24 4.40 9.79
N LEU A 156 -0.94 3.10 9.78
CA LEU A 156 0.41 2.55 9.66
C LEU A 156 1.09 2.90 8.31
N LEU A 157 0.33 2.86 7.22
CA LEU A 157 0.79 3.25 5.87
C LEU A 157 1.13 4.75 5.80
N LEU A 158 0.23 5.61 6.27
CA LEU A 158 0.41 7.07 6.28
C LEU A 158 1.55 7.51 7.20
N GLU A 159 1.66 6.97 8.42
CA GLU A 159 2.80 7.22 9.30
C GLU A 159 4.12 6.81 8.61
N SER A 160 4.19 5.63 8.00
CA SER A 160 5.43 5.11 7.40
C SER A 160 5.87 5.92 6.18
N ALA A 161 4.95 6.19 5.24
CA ALA A 161 5.23 7.02 4.06
C ALA A 161 5.57 8.47 4.43
N HIS A 162 4.95 9.02 5.46
CA HIS A 162 5.31 10.34 5.98
C HIS A 162 6.72 10.34 6.60
N CYS A 163 7.03 9.41 7.51
CA CYS A 163 8.35 9.33 8.14
C CYS A 163 9.46 9.09 7.11
N GLU A 164 9.22 8.29 6.07
CA GLU A 164 10.19 8.14 4.98
C GLU A 164 10.22 9.29 3.98
N GLY A 165 9.18 10.13 3.91
CA GLY A 165 9.23 11.40 3.17
C GLY A 165 10.12 12.48 3.80
N LEU A 166 10.56 12.32 5.06
CA LEU A 166 11.38 13.30 5.78
C LEU A 166 12.90 12.97 5.83
N PRO A 167 13.79 13.97 5.74
CA PRO A 167 13.51 15.36 5.37
C PRO A 167 13.11 15.45 3.88
N ARG A 168 12.35 16.49 3.54
CA ARG A 168 11.85 16.72 2.19
C ARG A 168 12.98 17.24 1.31
N ARG A 169 13.06 16.82 0.05
CA ARG A 169 14.17 17.22 -0.83
C ARG A 169 14.20 18.73 -1.12
N SER A 170 13.05 19.39 -1.08
CA SER A 170 12.90 20.86 -1.09
C SER A 170 13.70 21.54 0.04
N SER A 171 13.72 20.90 1.21
CA SER A 171 14.20 21.47 2.47
C SER A 171 15.72 21.50 2.58
N LEU A 172 16.42 20.81 1.68
CA LEU A 172 17.85 20.99 1.40
C LEU A 172 18.18 22.38 0.81
N SER A 173 17.18 23.19 0.44
CA SER A 173 17.37 24.60 0.01
C SER A 173 16.95 25.64 1.06
N LEU A 174 16.49 25.20 2.24
CA LEU A 174 16.13 26.09 3.35
C LEU A 174 17.36 26.50 4.19
N SER A 175 17.15 27.40 5.17
CA SER A 175 18.18 27.69 6.18
C SER A 175 18.51 26.46 7.01
N ALA A 176 19.75 26.37 7.49
CA ALA A 176 20.23 25.23 8.31
C ALA A 176 19.28 24.89 9.46
N SER A 177 18.81 25.89 10.22
CA SER A 177 17.86 25.71 11.32
C SER A 177 16.50 25.11 10.92
N SER A 178 16.09 25.21 9.65
CA SER A 178 14.87 24.56 9.14
C SER A 178 15.15 23.10 8.76
N LEU A 179 16.32 22.83 8.19
CA LEU A 179 16.76 21.47 7.89
C LEU A 179 17.02 20.67 9.17
N ASP A 180 17.59 21.30 10.21
CA ASP A 180 17.79 20.71 11.54
C ASP A 180 16.45 20.29 12.16
N LEU A 181 15.41 21.14 12.05
CA LEU A 181 14.06 20.82 12.54
C LEU A 181 13.43 19.64 11.80
N GLU A 182 13.49 19.60 10.46
CA GLU A 182 13.01 18.42 9.70
C GLU A 182 13.82 17.16 9.99
N LEU A 183 15.13 17.26 10.26
CA LEU A 183 15.96 16.12 10.63
C LEU A 183 15.59 15.56 12.00
N GLU A 184 15.29 16.40 13.00
CA GLU A 184 14.78 15.94 14.30
C GLU A 184 13.34 15.40 14.22
N GLU A 185 12.46 16.01 13.41
CA GLU A 185 11.14 15.45 13.11
C GLU A 185 11.28 14.05 12.49
N ALA A 186 12.15 13.90 11.49
CA ALA A 186 12.41 12.64 10.82
C ALA A 186 12.99 11.57 11.76
N LYS A 187 13.91 11.94 12.66
CA LYS A 187 14.44 11.03 13.70
C LYS A 187 13.32 10.59 14.65
N LYS A 188 12.54 11.52 15.18
CA LYS A 188 11.43 11.25 16.11
C LYS A 188 10.38 10.35 15.47
N CYS A 189 9.93 10.68 14.26
CA CYS A 189 8.93 9.91 13.49
C CYS A 189 9.37 8.44 13.32
N ARG A 190 10.62 8.23 12.87
CA ARG A 190 11.20 6.88 12.70
C ARG A 190 11.33 6.13 14.02
N GLN A 191 11.75 6.80 15.09
CA GLN A 191 11.88 6.17 16.41
C GLN A 191 10.52 5.81 17.03
N THR A 192 9.47 6.63 16.82
CA THR A 192 8.10 6.29 17.24
C THR A 192 7.59 5.02 16.56
N LEU A 193 7.79 4.88 15.24
CA LEU A 193 7.44 3.65 14.52
C LEU A 193 8.27 2.45 15.00
N LYS A 194 9.57 2.64 15.25
CA LYS A 194 10.44 1.59 15.79
C LYS A 194 10.00 1.12 17.19
N ASN A 195 9.48 2.00 18.03
CA ASN A 195 8.90 1.63 19.33
C ASN A 195 7.56 0.87 19.20
N LYS A 196 6.90 0.92 18.04
CA LYS A 196 5.75 0.05 17.67
C LYS A 196 6.18 -1.27 16.99
N GLY A 197 7.47 -1.62 16.99
CA GLY A 197 8.02 -2.81 16.31
C GLY A 197 8.27 -2.64 14.81
N ILE A 198 8.05 -1.44 14.24
CA ILE A 198 8.24 -1.17 12.81
C ILE A 198 9.68 -0.69 12.55
N ASP A 199 10.57 -1.62 12.19
CA ASP A 199 11.97 -1.31 11.90
C ASP A 199 12.19 -0.56 10.56
N ASP A 200 13.46 -0.28 10.25
CA ASP A 200 13.86 0.47 9.06
C ASP A 200 13.57 -0.26 7.72
N VAL A 201 13.40 -1.58 7.70
CA VAL A 201 13.08 -2.37 6.50
C VAL A 201 11.56 -2.42 6.29
N HIS A 202 10.81 -2.71 7.36
CA HIS A 202 9.36 -2.72 7.33
C HIS A 202 8.78 -1.34 7.02
N ARG A 203 9.30 -0.27 7.63
CA ARG A 203 8.84 1.11 7.36
C ARG A 203 9.07 1.53 5.90
N LYS A 204 10.21 1.14 5.32
CA LYS A 204 10.54 1.34 3.90
C LYS A 204 9.55 0.61 3.00
N TRP A 205 9.28 -0.67 3.27
CA TRP A 205 8.29 -1.45 2.54
C TRP A 205 6.90 -0.79 2.57
N LEU A 206 6.41 -0.41 3.76
CA LEU A 206 5.14 0.31 3.94
C LEU A 206 5.09 1.64 3.16
N ALA A 207 6.20 2.39 3.16
CA ALA A 207 6.33 3.62 2.36
C ALA A 207 6.33 3.34 0.84
N ARG A 208 6.98 2.26 0.39
CA ARG A 208 6.92 1.78 -1.00
C ARG A 208 5.48 1.51 -1.42
N LEU A 209 4.66 0.85 -0.59
CA LEU A 209 3.26 0.56 -0.89
C LEU A 209 2.50 1.85 -1.25
N VAL A 210 2.50 2.86 -0.39
CA VAL A 210 1.81 4.16 -0.62
C VAL A 210 2.36 4.91 -1.84
N THR A 211 3.66 4.83 -2.10
CA THR A 211 4.31 5.57 -3.20
C THR A 211 4.32 4.81 -4.54
N THR A 212 3.81 3.57 -4.62
CA THR A 212 3.69 2.82 -5.90
C THR A 212 2.33 2.23 -6.20
N ARG A 213 1.39 2.22 -5.26
CA ARG A 213 0.02 1.74 -5.46
C ARG A 213 -0.97 2.88 -5.31
N ARG A 214 -2.18 2.69 -5.83
CA ARG A 214 -3.37 3.43 -5.39
C ARG A 214 -4.18 2.51 -4.49
N ILE A 215 -4.36 2.89 -3.23
CA ILE A 215 -5.10 2.09 -2.24
C ILE A 215 -6.39 2.85 -1.94
N VAL A 216 -7.53 2.34 -2.41
CA VAL A 216 -8.85 2.92 -2.17
C VAL A 216 -9.53 2.19 -1.04
N VAL A 217 -10.11 2.93 -0.09
CA VAL A 217 -10.69 2.36 1.13
C VAL A 217 -12.08 2.93 1.37
N ALA A 218 -13.05 2.05 1.61
CA ALA A 218 -14.38 2.41 2.09
C ALA A 218 -14.59 1.76 3.47
N PRO A 219 -14.31 2.46 4.60
CA PRO A 219 -14.36 1.85 5.92
C PRO A 219 -15.72 1.28 6.27
N THR A 220 -16.81 1.94 5.85
CA THR A 220 -18.18 1.52 6.14
C THR A 220 -19.03 1.68 4.89
N THR A 221 -18.91 0.73 3.95
CA THR A 221 -19.67 0.74 2.68
C THR A 221 -21.17 0.82 2.96
N ASN A 222 -21.67 0.06 3.95
CA ASN A 222 -22.99 0.27 4.57
C ASN A 222 -22.89 1.17 5.82
N ALA A 223 -22.79 2.49 5.61
CA ALA A 223 -22.62 3.47 6.68
C ALA A 223 -23.82 3.54 7.64
N LEU A 224 -25.06 3.43 7.11
CA LEU A 224 -26.29 3.47 7.92
C LEU A 224 -26.42 2.24 8.83
N GLY A 225 -26.20 1.04 8.27
CA GLY A 225 -26.14 -0.20 9.05
C GLY A 225 -25.05 -0.12 10.10
N TYR A 226 -23.87 0.43 9.78
CA TYR A 226 -22.77 0.56 10.72
C TYR A 226 -23.06 1.53 11.88
N TYR A 227 -23.76 2.63 11.61
CA TYR A 227 -24.24 3.54 12.66
C TYR A 227 -25.30 2.88 13.55
N ARG A 228 -26.23 2.12 12.98
CA ARG A 228 -27.34 1.45 13.69
C ARG A 228 -26.97 0.09 14.31
N ASN A 229 -25.76 -0.41 14.07
CA ASN A 229 -25.33 -1.79 14.36
C ASN A 229 -26.30 -2.85 13.79
N LYS A 230 -26.51 -2.80 12.47
CA LYS A 230 -27.42 -3.66 11.70
C LYS A 230 -26.77 -4.16 10.40
N ARG A 231 -27.00 -5.42 10.06
CA ARG A 231 -26.55 -6.06 8.82
C ARG A 231 -26.99 -5.29 7.57
N THR A 232 -28.29 -4.99 7.48
CA THR A 232 -28.96 -4.40 6.33
C THR A 232 -28.73 -2.90 6.20
N GLU A 233 -28.91 -2.36 5.00
CA GLU A 233 -29.21 -0.93 4.81
C GLU A 233 -30.74 -0.79 4.80
N GLY A 234 -31.31 -0.23 5.86
CA GLY A 234 -32.76 -0.31 6.08
C GLY A 234 -33.22 -1.76 6.24
N THR A 235 -34.00 -2.26 5.28
CA THR A 235 -34.50 -3.65 5.22
C THR A 235 -33.78 -4.52 4.17
N ILE A 236 -32.83 -3.98 3.41
CA ILE A 236 -32.20 -4.66 2.28
C ILE A 236 -30.79 -5.12 2.69
N ASP A 237 -30.43 -6.37 2.36
CA ASP A 237 -29.07 -6.88 2.53
C ASP A 237 -28.18 -6.37 1.37
N PRO A 238 -27.17 -5.53 1.63
CA PRO A 238 -26.33 -4.98 0.57
C PRO A 238 -25.57 -6.04 -0.21
N ASN A 239 -25.21 -7.18 0.40
CA ASN A 239 -24.54 -8.27 -0.32
C ASN A 239 -25.51 -9.22 -1.05
N ARG A 240 -26.72 -8.72 -1.37
CA ARG A 240 -27.69 -9.33 -2.29
C ARG A 240 -28.18 -8.34 -3.36
N ASP A 241 -27.59 -7.14 -3.41
CA ASP A 241 -28.08 -5.98 -4.16
C ASP A 241 -27.26 -5.66 -5.43
N PHE A 242 -26.34 -6.54 -5.83
CA PHE A 242 -25.56 -6.38 -7.07
C PHE A 242 -26.22 -7.09 -8.27
N PRO A 243 -26.03 -6.63 -9.52
CA PRO A 243 -26.74 -7.16 -10.70
C PRO A 243 -26.38 -8.60 -11.11
N TYR A 244 -25.49 -9.27 -10.37
CA TYR A 244 -24.94 -10.58 -10.74
C TYR A 244 -25.84 -11.74 -10.31
N ASP A 245 -26.13 -12.64 -11.25
CA ASP A 245 -26.95 -13.83 -11.07
C ASP A 245 -28.41 -13.54 -10.63
N LEU A 246 -28.90 -12.32 -10.88
CA LEU A 246 -30.30 -11.90 -10.69
C LEU A 246 -31.06 -11.86 -12.01
N THR A 247 -32.37 -12.14 -11.96
CA THR A 247 -33.29 -12.13 -13.12
C THR A 247 -34.28 -10.97 -13.12
N ASP A 248 -34.26 -10.14 -12.07
CA ASP A 248 -35.21 -9.06 -11.81
C ASP A 248 -34.45 -7.75 -11.63
N SER A 249 -34.59 -6.83 -12.59
CA SER A 249 -33.84 -5.57 -12.59
C SER A 249 -34.23 -4.63 -11.44
N SER A 250 -35.38 -4.83 -10.79
CA SER A 250 -35.77 -4.02 -9.63
C SER A 250 -35.00 -4.38 -8.35
N LYS A 251 -34.35 -5.55 -8.30
CA LYS A 251 -33.73 -6.13 -7.10
C LYS A 251 -32.22 -5.88 -6.96
N CYS A 252 -31.67 -4.91 -7.68
CA CYS A 252 -30.28 -4.50 -7.53
C CYS A 252 -30.10 -2.98 -7.57
N MET A 253 -29.02 -2.50 -6.96
CA MET A 253 -28.72 -1.09 -6.69
C MET A 253 -29.85 -0.38 -5.94
N GLN A 254 -30.58 -1.09 -5.08
CA GLN A 254 -31.63 -0.52 -4.23
C GLN A 254 -31.04 0.27 -3.05
N THR A 255 -29.85 -0.13 -2.58
CA THR A 255 -29.11 0.47 -1.45
C THR A 255 -28.12 1.54 -1.92
N ILE A 256 -27.79 2.49 -1.03
CA ILE A 256 -26.68 3.43 -1.24
C ILE A 256 -25.34 2.73 -1.05
N ALA A 257 -25.24 1.72 -0.18
CA ALA A 257 -24.07 0.85 -0.05
C ALA A 257 -23.67 0.19 -1.38
N GLY A 258 -24.62 -0.50 -2.04
CA GLY A 258 -24.40 -1.14 -3.35
C GLY A 258 -24.05 -0.13 -4.44
N ARG A 259 -24.76 1.01 -4.50
CA ARG A 259 -24.44 2.11 -5.42
C ARG A 259 -23.05 2.69 -5.18
N THR A 260 -22.64 2.88 -3.92
CA THR A 260 -21.32 3.41 -3.56
C THR A 260 -20.22 2.50 -4.09
N ALA A 261 -20.32 1.20 -3.84
CA ALA A 261 -19.41 0.22 -4.41
C ALA A 261 -19.43 0.28 -5.95
N ASN A 262 -20.61 0.34 -6.58
CA ASN A 262 -20.76 0.43 -8.03
C ASN A 262 -20.06 1.65 -8.64
N GLU A 263 -20.19 2.85 -8.07
CA GLU A 263 -19.50 4.03 -8.58
C GLU A 263 -17.98 3.92 -8.42
N ILE A 264 -17.49 3.47 -7.24
CA ILE A 264 -16.06 3.28 -6.99
C ILE A 264 -15.46 2.27 -8.00
N TYR A 265 -16.07 1.10 -8.17
CA TYR A 265 -15.61 0.09 -9.15
C TYR A 265 -15.78 0.51 -10.63
N ARG A 266 -16.62 1.51 -10.94
CA ARG A 266 -16.73 2.10 -12.29
C ARG A 266 -15.71 3.19 -12.55
N GLU A 267 -15.35 3.95 -11.52
CA GLU A 267 -14.29 4.95 -11.59
C GLU A 267 -12.91 4.28 -11.72
N HIS A 268 -12.75 3.08 -11.16
CA HIS A 268 -11.48 2.38 -10.97
C HIS A 268 -11.26 1.14 -11.87
N MET A 269 -10.05 0.61 -11.82
CA MET A 269 -9.62 -0.66 -12.40
C MET A 269 -8.79 -1.43 -11.37
N PHE A 270 -9.42 -1.90 -10.30
CA PHE A 270 -8.75 -2.70 -9.28
C PHE A 270 -8.23 -4.03 -9.83
N GLN A 271 -7.10 -4.50 -9.31
CA GLN A 271 -6.59 -5.85 -9.58
C GLN A 271 -6.89 -6.80 -8.41
N LEU A 272 -6.89 -6.28 -7.18
CA LEU A 272 -7.30 -6.97 -5.97
C LEU A 272 -8.30 -6.13 -5.19
N ALA A 273 -9.19 -6.80 -4.46
CA ALA A 273 -9.98 -6.20 -3.40
C ALA A 273 -10.07 -7.15 -2.19
N LEU A 274 -10.25 -6.57 -1.00
CA LEU A 274 -10.69 -7.28 0.19
C LEU A 274 -12.04 -6.72 0.64
N THR A 275 -12.98 -7.61 0.94
CA THR A 275 -14.25 -7.26 1.58
C THR A 275 -14.37 -7.98 2.91
N PHE A 276 -14.32 -7.23 4.00
CA PHE A 276 -14.37 -7.78 5.35
C PHE A 276 -15.82 -7.96 5.83
N HIS A 277 -16.06 -9.14 6.42
CA HIS A 277 -17.32 -9.66 6.92
C HIS A 277 -17.15 -10.25 8.34
N ALA A 278 -18.22 -10.70 8.99
CA ALA A 278 -18.11 -11.44 10.26
C ALA A 278 -19.32 -12.34 10.56
N GLY A 279 -19.06 -13.42 11.29
CA GLY A 279 -19.97 -14.54 11.49
C GLY A 279 -19.22 -15.88 11.54
N MET A 280 -18.11 -15.99 10.82
CA MET A 280 -17.17 -17.11 10.87
C MET A 280 -15.71 -16.63 10.72
N GLU A 281 -14.77 -17.53 10.41
CA GLU A 281 -13.34 -17.20 10.27
C GLU A 281 -12.70 -17.87 9.05
N VAL A 282 -12.91 -17.29 7.87
CA VAL A 282 -12.47 -17.85 6.57
C VAL A 282 -12.05 -16.76 5.57
N VAL A 283 -11.18 -17.12 4.62
CA VAL A 283 -10.78 -16.30 3.47
C VAL A 283 -11.29 -16.99 2.20
N ALA A 284 -12.42 -16.54 1.69
CA ALA A 284 -13.11 -17.17 0.56
C ALA A 284 -13.00 -16.34 -0.73
N TYR A 285 -12.89 -17.04 -1.86
CA TYR A 285 -12.74 -16.44 -3.19
C TYR A 285 -13.74 -17.04 -4.19
N GLU A 286 -13.71 -16.58 -5.43
CA GLU A 286 -14.72 -16.91 -6.43
C GLU A 286 -14.67 -18.41 -6.84
N TRP A 287 -15.79 -19.11 -7.00
CA TRP A 287 -17.16 -18.60 -7.06
C TRP A 287 -17.93 -18.66 -5.72
N GLY A 288 -18.79 -17.68 -5.50
CA GLY A 288 -19.88 -17.68 -4.51
C GLY A 288 -21.28 -17.71 -5.13
N SER A 289 -21.35 -17.97 -6.44
CA SER A 289 -22.56 -17.85 -7.25
C SER A 289 -23.16 -19.22 -7.61
N PRO A 290 -24.50 -19.40 -7.52
CA PRO A 290 -25.17 -20.65 -7.87
C PRO A 290 -25.18 -20.96 -9.37
N SER A 291 -24.83 -20.02 -10.25
CA SER A 291 -24.56 -20.33 -11.67
C SER A 291 -23.31 -21.21 -11.86
N TRP A 292 -22.41 -21.25 -10.87
CA TRP A 292 -21.11 -21.90 -10.94
C TRP A 292 -20.88 -22.90 -9.79
N LEU A 293 -21.97 -23.38 -9.17
CA LEU A 293 -21.92 -24.42 -8.14
C LEU A 293 -21.19 -25.67 -8.66
N ASP A 294 -20.45 -26.34 -7.79
CA ASP A 294 -19.61 -27.52 -8.09
C ASP A 294 -18.50 -27.29 -9.14
N HIS A 295 -18.12 -26.04 -9.45
CA HIS A 295 -17.08 -25.70 -10.44
C HIS A 295 -16.12 -24.61 -9.95
N LEU A 296 -14.89 -24.63 -10.47
CA LEU A 296 -13.82 -23.68 -10.13
C LEU A 296 -13.81 -22.47 -11.08
N SER A 297 -13.20 -21.37 -10.65
CA SER A 297 -13.07 -20.16 -11.48
C SER A 297 -11.98 -20.31 -12.56
N PRO A 298 -12.05 -19.56 -13.67
CA PRO A 298 -10.97 -19.49 -14.65
C PRO A 298 -9.60 -19.08 -14.09
N ASP A 299 -9.55 -18.45 -12.91
CA ASP A 299 -8.33 -17.93 -12.27
C ASP A 299 -7.95 -18.68 -10.97
N ASP A 300 -8.60 -19.81 -10.66
CA ASP A 300 -8.53 -20.52 -9.37
C ASP A 300 -7.11 -20.78 -8.83
N GLU A 301 -6.16 -21.20 -9.68
CA GLU A 301 -4.74 -21.40 -9.33
C GLU A 301 -4.11 -20.17 -8.66
N ALA A 302 -4.49 -18.96 -9.11
CA ALA A 302 -4.01 -17.70 -8.54
C ALA A 302 -4.81 -17.31 -7.29
N GLN A 303 -6.13 -17.52 -7.30
CA GLN A 303 -7.01 -17.22 -6.16
C GLN A 303 -6.66 -18.09 -4.94
N ALA A 304 -6.49 -19.40 -5.12
CA ALA A 304 -6.05 -20.35 -4.10
C ALA A 304 -4.66 -20.02 -3.54
N ALA A 305 -3.71 -19.63 -4.42
CA ALA A 305 -2.37 -19.22 -4.00
C ALA A 305 -2.40 -17.96 -3.09
N ILE A 306 -3.25 -16.99 -3.42
CA ILE A 306 -3.44 -15.74 -2.68
C ILE A 306 -4.25 -15.96 -1.39
N GLY A 307 -5.36 -16.70 -1.43
CA GLY A 307 -6.15 -17.07 -0.26
C GLY A 307 -5.31 -17.81 0.80
N GLY A 308 -4.51 -18.78 0.36
CA GLY A 308 -3.57 -19.47 1.22
C GLY A 308 -2.49 -18.55 1.80
N ALA A 309 -2.07 -17.51 1.08
CA ALA A 309 -1.12 -16.52 1.59
C ALA A 309 -1.73 -15.62 2.67
N TYR A 310 -2.97 -15.15 2.47
CA TYR A 310 -3.74 -14.46 3.50
C TYR A 310 -3.91 -15.33 4.76
N SER A 311 -4.24 -16.61 4.62
CA SER A 311 -4.27 -17.57 5.74
C SER A 311 -2.92 -17.67 6.47
N ARG A 312 -1.82 -17.90 5.74
CA ARG A 312 -0.45 -18.03 6.29
C ARG A 312 0.10 -16.77 6.97
N TYR A 313 -0.31 -15.58 6.54
CA TYR A 313 0.17 -14.29 7.05
C TYR A 313 -0.76 -13.68 8.12
N GLY A 314 -2.07 -13.92 8.02
CA GLY A 314 -3.03 -13.63 9.08
C GLY A 314 -2.77 -14.48 10.32
N ALA A 315 -2.65 -15.80 10.13
CA ALA A 315 -2.41 -16.80 11.16
C ALA A 315 -3.44 -16.81 12.32
N GLY A 316 -3.16 -17.62 13.34
CA GLY A 316 -3.98 -17.81 14.54
C GLY A 316 -3.25 -17.44 15.84
N TRP A 317 -3.93 -17.64 16.96
CA TRP A 317 -3.41 -17.49 18.33
C TRP A 317 -4.08 -18.54 19.23
N SER A 318 -4.09 -18.36 20.56
CA SER A 318 -4.61 -19.35 21.51
C SER A 318 -6.09 -19.72 21.31
N ASN A 319 -6.89 -18.78 20.78
CA ASN A 319 -8.34 -18.86 20.74
C ASN A 319 -8.91 -18.95 19.32
N SER A 320 -8.07 -18.81 18.28
CA SER A 320 -8.45 -18.75 16.88
C SER A 320 -7.40 -19.45 16.01
N LYS A 321 -7.86 -20.24 15.03
CA LYS A 321 -7.02 -20.88 14.02
C LYS A 321 -6.57 -19.87 12.95
N PRO A 322 -5.48 -20.15 12.19
CA PRO A 322 -5.30 -19.53 10.87
C PRO A 322 -6.58 -19.71 10.04
N TYR A 323 -6.96 -18.70 9.25
CA TYR A 323 -8.13 -18.77 8.39
C TYR A 323 -8.11 -20.04 7.52
N GLU A 324 -9.25 -20.72 7.40
CA GLU A 324 -9.48 -21.63 6.28
C GLU A 324 -9.60 -20.81 4.98
N TYR A 325 -9.43 -21.46 3.82
CA TYR A 325 -9.50 -20.79 2.53
C TYR A 325 -9.87 -21.76 1.41
N GLY A 326 -10.74 -21.30 0.51
CA GLY A 326 -11.38 -22.07 -0.55
C GLY A 326 -12.40 -21.22 -1.31
N THR A 327 -13.23 -21.83 -2.16
CA THR A 327 -14.29 -21.08 -2.86
C THR A 327 -15.39 -20.67 -1.88
N MET A 328 -16.09 -19.56 -2.12
CA MET A 328 -17.25 -19.14 -1.34
C MET A 328 -18.41 -20.16 -1.40
N ASN A 329 -18.51 -20.92 -2.49
CA ASN A 329 -19.49 -22.01 -2.64
C ASN A 329 -19.20 -23.18 -1.69
N ASP A 330 -17.92 -23.52 -1.45
CA ASP A 330 -17.50 -24.63 -0.56
C ASP A 330 -17.39 -24.19 0.90
N GLU A 331 -16.78 -23.04 1.15
CA GLU A 331 -16.38 -22.57 2.49
C GLU A 331 -17.44 -21.73 3.20
N VAL A 332 -18.41 -21.15 2.46
CA VAL A 332 -19.44 -20.25 3.00
C VAL A 332 -20.83 -20.77 2.63
N TYR A 333 -21.42 -20.28 1.54
CA TYR A 333 -22.63 -20.76 0.88
C TYR A 333 -22.91 -19.88 -0.36
N PHE A 334 -23.56 -20.43 -1.38
CA PHE A 334 -23.86 -19.69 -2.61
C PHE A 334 -24.90 -18.57 -2.42
N VAL A 335 -24.73 -17.46 -3.15
CA VAL A 335 -25.57 -16.25 -3.07
C VAL A 335 -25.91 -15.69 -4.46
N ARG A 336 -27.03 -14.98 -4.59
CA ARG A 336 -27.34 -14.15 -5.76
C ARG A 336 -27.21 -12.69 -5.40
N GLY A 337 -26.72 -11.88 -6.34
CA GLY A 337 -26.47 -10.46 -6.13
C GLY A 337 -25.33 -10.15 -5.15
N GLY A 338 -24.36 -11.05 -5.00
CA GLY A 338 -23.14 -10.81 -4.22
C GLY A 338 -22.19 -9.82 -4.90
N MET A 339 -21.42 -9.07 -4.12
CA MET A 339 -20.43 -8.09 -4.60
C MET A 339 -19.15 -8.78 -5.12
N GLU A 340 -18.88 -9.99 -4.65
CA GLU A 340 -17.64 -10.72 -4.89
C GLU A 340 -17.59 -11.21 -6.35
N ASP A 341 -18.47 -12.14 -6.73
CA ASP A 341 -18.58 -12.62 -8.13
C ASP A 341 -18.90 -11.49 -9.12
N TRP A 342 -19.65 -10.46 -8.67
CA TRP A 342 -19.92 -9.26 -9.48
C TRP A 342 -18.63 -8.49 -9.80
N ALA A 343 -17.75 -8.28 -8.81
CA ALA A 343 -16.48 -7.58 -8.99
C ALA A 343 -15.47 -8.38 -9.81
N TYR A 344 -15.55 -9.71 -9.79
CA TYR A 344 -14.71 -10.59 -10.60
C TYR A 344 -15.20 -10.77 -12.04
N ALA A 345 -16.51 -10.95 -12.25
CA ALA A 345 -17.07 -11.44 -13.51
C ALA A 345 -18.11 -10.52 -14.19
N GLY A 346 -18.54 -9.43 -13.54
CA GLY A 346 -19.63 -8.57 -14.00
C GLY A 346 -19.40 -7.82 -15.33
N SER A 347 -18.21 -7.88 -15.94
CA SER A 347 -17.95 -7.32 -17.26
C SER A 347 -17.81 -8.35 -18.38
N TRP A 348 -17.52 -9.62 -18.06
CA TRP A 348 -17.14 -10.65 -19.04
C TRP A 348 -18.01 -11.91 -19.01
N THR A 349 -18.91 -12.06 -18.03
CA THR A 349 -20.10 -12.93 -18.13
C THR A 349 -21.38 -12.07 -18.23
N PRO A 350 -21.59 -11.30 -19.31
CA PRO A 350 -22.71 -10.35 -19.42
C PRO A 350 -24.09 -11.04 -19.47
N ASP A 351 -24.14 -12.34 -19.75
CA ASP A 351 -25.34 -13.18 -19.64
C ASP A 351 -25.80 -13.39 -18.19
N LYS A 352 -24.92 -13.15 -17.21
CA LYS A 352 -25.19 -13.24 -15.76
C LYS A 352 -25.54 -11.89 -15.13
N VAL A 353 -25.57 -10.80 -15.90
CA VAL A 353 -25.70 -9.43 -15.38
C VAL A 353 -26.98 -8.79 -15.87
N THR A 354 -27.94 -8.59 -14.96
CA THR A 354 -29.19 -7.89 -15.27
C THR A 354 -29.04 -6.40 -14.96
N PRO A 355 -29.08 -5.48 -15.94
CA PRO A 355 -28.91 -4.06 -15.68
C PRO A 355 -30.08 -3.49 -14.86
N CYS A 356 -29.77 -2.86 -13.74
CA CYS A 356 -30.72 -2.51 -12.69
C CYS A 356 -31.66 -1.36 -13.07
N THR A 357 -32.86 -1.41 -12.48
CA THR A 357 -33.91 -0.39 -12.54
C THR A 357 -34.62 -0.28 -11.18
N PRO A 358 -33.90 0.03 -10.08
CA PRO A 358 -34.50 0.19 -8.76
C PRO A 358 -35.37 1.46 -8.70
N THR A 359 -36.24 1.55 -7.71
CA THR A 359 -37.12 2.74 -7.47
C THR A 359 -36.75 3.50 -6.19
N GLN A 360 -36.02 2.84 -5.29
CA GLN A 360 -35.51 3.37 -4.03
C GLN A 360 -34.61 4.59 -4.29
N PHE A 361 -34.66 5.57 -3.38
CA PHE A 361 -33.87 6.81 -3.45
C PHE A 361 -34.01 7.60 -4.77
N GLY A 362 -35.20 7.55 -5.40
CA GLY A 362 -35.45 8.19 -6.70
C GLY A 362 -35.00 7.35 -7.91
N GLY A 363 -34.59 6.10 -7.67
CA GLY A 363 -34.07 5.16 -8.66
C GLY A 363 -32.56 5.29 -8.88
N TYR A 364 -32.04 4.54 -9.85
CA TYR A 364 -30.63 4.57 -10.24
C TYR A 364 -30.52 4.40 -11.78
N PRO A 365 -29.64 5.14 -12.48
CA PRO A 365 -29.59 5.09 -13.95
C PRO A 365 -29.06 3.75 -14.46
N LYS A 366 -29.84 3.09 -15.33
CA LYS A 366 -29.58 1.73 -15.83
C LYS A 366 -28.20 1.59 -16.48
N GLU A 367 -27.77 2.62 -17.23
CA GLU A 367 -26.48 2.70 -17.88
C GLU A 367 -25.28 2.68 -16.92
N LYS A 368 -25.48 3.00 -15.64
CA LYS A 368 -24.46 2.79 -14.60
C LYS A 368 -24.31 1.33 -14.17
N THR A 369 -25.11 0.42 -14.69
CA THR A 369 -25.04 -1.04 -14.44
C THR A 369 -24.83 -1.84 -15.73
N ILE A 370 -24.35 -1.17 -16.78
CA ILE A 370 -23.87 -1.79 -18.02
C ILE A 370 -22.36 -1.57 -18.05
N TYR A 371 -21.61 -2.64 -17.86
CA TYR A 371 -20.16 -2.59 -17.64
C TYR A 371 -19.37 -2.74 -18.94
N ASN A 372 -18.20 -2.11 -19.01
CA ASN A 372 -17.26 -2.30 -20.11
C ASN A 372 -16.27 -3.43 -19.75
N ASN A 373 -15.69 -4.07 -20.75
CA ASN A 373 -14.82 -5.24 -20.58
C ASN A 373 -13.49 -4.96 -19.84
N SER A 374 -13.20 -3.72 -19.42
CA SER A 374 -12.04 -3.33 -18.60
C SER A 374 -12.37 -3.10 -17.12
N THR A 375 -13.64 -2.91 -16.75
CA THR A 375 -14.08 -2.91 -15.34
C THR A 375 -14.35 -4.33 -14.84
N LEU A 376 -14.55 -4.53 -13.54
CA LEU A 376 -15.02 -5.79 -12.95
C LEU A 376 -14.27 -7.06 -13.45
N ARG A 377 -12.95 -7.09 -13.16
CA ARG A 377 -12.01 -8.20 -13.43
C ARG A 377 -11.08 -8.40 -12.22
N VAL A 378 -11.64 -8.31 -11.03
CA VAL A 378 -10.94 -8.14 -9.75
C VAL A 378 -11.12 -9.42 -8.91
N PHE A 379 -10.09 -9.92 -8.22
CA PHE A 379 -10.36 -10.85 -7.12
C PHE A 379 -10.89 -10.04 -5.94
N ASN A 380 -12.17 -10.16 -5.62
CA ASN A 380 -12.77 -9.49 -4.46
C ASN A 380 -12.92 -10.50 -3.34
N VAL A 381 -11.81 -10.73 -2.63
CA VAL A 381 -11.71 -11.81 -1.64
C VAL A 381 -12.51 -11.46 -0.40
N LEU A 382 -13.44 -12.35 -0.06
CA LEU A 382 -14.31 -12.28 1.11
C LEU A 382 -13.52 -12.74 2.34
N VAL A 383 -13.47 -11.91 3.38
CA VAL A 383 -12.77 -12.24 4.63
C VAL A 383 -13.75 -12.17 5.80
N GLU A 384 -14.24 -13.33 6.21
CA GLU A 384 -15.00 -13.53 7.45
C GLU A 384 -14.03 -13.39 8.63
N THR A 385 -14.15 -12.30 9.39
CA THR A 385 -13.06 -11.83 10.26
C THR A 385 -13.04 -12.46 11.65
N SER A 386 -14.21 -12.83 12.18
CA SER A 386 -14.42 -13.32 13.54
C SER A 386 -15.76 -14.04 13.68
N ASN A 387 -15.80 -15.13 14.46
CA ASN A 387 -17.04 -15.87 14.75
C ASN A 387 -18.12 -15.00 15.44
N SER A 388 -17.71 -14.02 16.25
CA SER A 388 -18.62 -12.95 16.71
C SER A 388 -18.60 -11.79 15.72
N LYS A 389 -19.77 -11.26 15.38
CA LYS A 389 -19.89 -10.02 14.59
C LYS A 389 -19.32 -8.78 15.31
N GLU A 390 -19.49 -8.74 16.62
CA GLU A 390 -18.97 -7.71 17.52
C GLU A 390 -18.15 -8.40 18.63
N PRO A 391 -16.88 -8.76 18.37
CA PRO A 391 -16.02 -9.40 19.37
C PRO A 391 -15.61 -8.41 20.46
N LYS A 392 -15.72 -8.83 21.72
CA LYS A 392 -15.42 -8.01 22.92
C LYS A 392 -14.01 -8.23 23.49
N SER A 393 -13.26 -9.12 22.87
CA SER A 393 -11.89 -9.53 23.19
C SER A 393 -11.18 -9.90 21.89
N ASP A 394 -9.92 -10.34 21.97
CA ASP A 394 -9.19 -10.94 20.84
C ASP A 394 -9.01 -10.03 19.61
N LEU A 395 -9.22 -8.71 19.75
CA LEU A 395 -8.95 -7.73 18.69
C LEU A 395 -7.44 -7.62 18.38
N GLY A 396 -6.59 -7.87 19.38
CA GLY A 396 -5.15 -7.73 19.31
C GLY A 396 -4.69 -6.30 19.63
N ASN A 397 -3.39 -6.04 19.45
CA ASN A 397 -2.78 -4.75 19.74
C ASN A 397 -1.62 -4.44 18.78
N SER A 398 -1.05 -3.24 18.89
CA SER A 398 0.00 -2.77 17.99
C SER A 398 1.41 -3.33 18.25
N ALA A 399 1.58 -4.39 19.06
CA ALA A 399 2.89 -4.95 19.38
C ALA A 399 3.39 -5.93 18.30
N ASP A 400 4.46 -5.55 17.61
CA ASP A 400 5.07 -6.33 16.51
C ASP A 400 4.04 -6.74 15.44
N ILE A 401 3.14 -5.82 15.07
CA ILE A 401 1.96 -6.02 14.20
C ILE A 401 2.21 -6.80 12.90
N LEU A 402 3.42 -6.72 12.32
CA LEU A 402 3.80 -7.41 11.09
C LEU A 402 4.29 -8.86 11.32
N SER A 403 4.63 -9.22 12.55
CA SER A 403 4.84 -10.59 12.97
C SER A 403 3.50 -11.28 13.20
N ARG A 404 3.33 -12.47 12.62
CA ARG A 404 2.15 -13.30 12.87
C ARG A 404 2.20 -14.06 14.19
N ASP A 405 3.41 -14.24 14.73
CA ASP A 405 3.73 -15.06 15.91
C ASP A 405 3.86 -14.18 17.19
N THR A 406 3.30 -12.97 17.16
CA THR A 406 3.29 -11.99 18.28
C THR A 406 2.21 -12.28 19.32
N LYS A 407 2.44 -11.87 20.57
CA LYS A 407 1.41 -11.84 21.63
C LYS A 407 0.34 -10.77 21.39
N GLY A 408 0.58 -9.81 20.50
CA GLY A 408 -0.40 -8.82 20.07
C GLY A 408 -1.39 -9.33 19.02
N ASN A 409 -1.34 -10.61 18.64
CA ASN A 409 -2.17 -11.15 17.57
C ASN A 409 -3.66 -11.21 17.97
N GLY A 410 -4.54 -11.11 16.98
CA GLY A 410 -5.98 -10.94 17.15
C GLY A 410 -6.64 -10.41 15.86
N HIS A 411 -7.97 -10.36 15.85
CA HIS A 411 -8.81 -10.11 14.67
C HIS A 411 -8.48 -8.80 13.93
N VAL A 412 -8.21 -7.68 14.61
CA VAL A 412 -7.79 -6.43 13.93
C VAL A 412 -6.37 -6.57 13.40
N SER A 413 -5.46 -7.07 14.23
CA SER A 413 -4.04 -7.18 13.88
C SER A 413 -3.79 -8.07 12.64
N ARG A 414 -4.53 -9.17 12.48
CA ARG A 414 -4.40 -10.06 11.32
C ARG A 414 -4.97 -9.44 10.05
N ASN A 415 -6.07 -8.71 10.17
CA ASN A 415 -6.71 -8.09 9.01
C ASN A 415 -5.96 -6.85 8.51
N ILE A 416 -5.21 -6.16 9.39
CA ILE A 416 -4.15 -5.23 8.97
C ILE A 416 -3.11 -5.95 8.09
N ARG A 417 -2.59 -7.10 8.53
CA ARG A 417 -1.64 -7.90 7.73
C ARG A 417 -2.22 -8.36 6.39
N LEU A 418 -3.49 -8.76 6.32
CA LEU A 418 -4.18 -9.08 5.06
C LEU A 418 -4.25 -7.86 4.12
N ALA A 419 -4.67 -6.70 4.62
CA ALA A 419 -4.74 -5.46 3.82
C ALA A 419 -3.36 -5.04 3.26
N LEU A 420 -2.30 -5.22 4.05
CA LEU A 420 -0.93 -4.96 3.60
C LEU A 420 -0.43 -5.97 2.56
N LEU A 421 -0.82 -7.25 2.67
CA LEU A 421 -0.53 -8.27 1.66
C LEU A 421 -1.25 -7.95 0.34
N ALA A 422 -2.51 -7.53 0.39
CA ALA A 422 -3.26 -7.11 -0.79
C ALA A 422 -2.58 -5.94 -1.51
N ALA A 423 -2.15 -4.92 -0.76
CA ALA A 423 -1.40 -3.79 -1.29
C ALA A 423 0.00 -4.16 -1.81
N ASP A 424 0.66 -5.20 -1.28
CA ASP A 424 1.91 -5.69 -1.84
C ASP A 424 1.69 -6.48 -3.15
N MET A 425 0.75 -7.43 -3.12
CA MET A 425 0.48 -8.42 -4.17
C MET A 425 -0.21 -7.83 -5.42
N VAL A 426 -0.71 -6.59 -5.36
CA VAL A 426 -1.38 -5.95 -6.51
C VAL A 426 -0.45 -5.76 -7.73
N GLU A 427 0.85 -5.53 -7.52
CA GLU A 427 1.87 -5.45 -8.59
C GLU A 427 3.25 -5.94 -8.09
N PRO A 428 3.95 -6.82 -8.86
CA PRO A 428 5.33 -7.22 -8.55
C PRO A 428 6.33 -6.08 -8.67
N TYR A 429 7.38 -6.10 -7.86
CA TYR A 429 8.48 -5.15 -7.95
C TYR A 429 9.84 -5.81 -7.71
N VAL A 430 10.89 -5.20 -8.27
CA VAL A 430 12.28 -5.64 -8.10
C VAL A 430 13.09 -4.45 -7.59
N THR A 431 13.94 -4.69 -6.60
CA THR A 431 14.72 -3.63 -5.93
C THR A 431 16.18 -4.07 -5.81
N VAL A 432 17.12 -3.27 -6.33
CA VAL A 432 18.54 -3.41 -6.00
C VAL A 432 18.78 -2.83 -4.61
N VAL A 433 19.36 -3.63 -3.70
CA VAL A 433 19.47 -3.32 -2.27
C VAL A 433 20.91 -3.19 -1.78
N GLY A 434 21.86 -3.77 -2.50
CA GLY A 434 23.27 -3.78 -2.11
C GLY A 434 24.23 -3.68 -3.28
N VAL A 435 25.36 -3.03 -3.07
CA VAL A 435 26.51 -3.02 -4.01
C VAL A 435 27.80 -3.30 -3.24
N ASN A 436 28.52 -4.36 -3.60
CA ASN A 436 29.65 -4.92 -2.86
C ASN A 436 29.31 -5.22 -1.38
N LYS A 437 29.64 -4.29 -0.47
CA LYS A 437 29.32 -4.35 0.97
C LYS A 437 28.54 -3.13 1.47
N LEU A 438 28.09 -2.28 0.55
CA LEU A 438 27.28 -1.10 0.82
C LEU A 438 25.79 -1.47 0.68
N ALA A 439 25.06 -1.39 1.79
CA ALA A 439 23.61 -1.35 1.77
C ALA A 439 23.15 0.01 1.20
N LEU A 440 22.21 0.00 0.25
CA LEU A 440 21.71 1.22 -0.39
C LEU A 440 20.63 1.93 0.44
N THR A 441 20.43 3.23 0.21
CA THR A 441 19.15 3.87 0.54
C THR A 441 18.03 3.30 -0.33
N ASP A 442 16.77 3.44 0.11
CA ASP A 442 15.67 2.71 -0.53
C ASP A 442 15.39 3.19 -1.95
N ASP A 443 14.86 2.29 -2.79
CA ASP A 443 14.72 2.58 -4.22
C ASP A 443 13.63 3.61 -4.55
N ILE A 444 12.68 3.81 -3.64
CA ILE A 444 11.52 4.67 -3.77
C ILE A 444 11.45 5.53 -2.50
N VAL A 445 11.19 6.82 -2.69
CA VAL A 445 11.11 7.81 -1.61
C VAL A 445 9.81 8.57 -1.73
N SER A 446 9.00 8.52 -0.68
CA SER A 446 7.72 9.20 -0.62
C SER A 446 7.84 10.72 -0.68
N MET A 447 6.78 11.39 -1.17
CA MET A 447 6.67 12.84 -1.31
C MET A 447 7.83 13.46 -2.13
N THR A 448 8.28 12.77 -3.19
CA THR A 448 9.41 13.21 -4.05
C THR A 448 9.05 13.16 -5.53
N GLU A 449 9.33 14.26 -6.26
CA GLU A 449 9.08 14.39 -7.71
C GLU A 449 9.84 13.33 -8.54
N ARG A 450 9.10 12.48 -9.26
CA ARG A 450 9.65 11.44 -10.15
C ARG A 450 10.14 12.01 -11.49
N LYS A 451 11.34 12.60 -11.51
CA LYS A 451 11.97 13.12 -12.75
C LYS A 451 12.61 11.98 -13.55
N SER A 452 12.36 11.94 -14.87
CA SER A 452 12.73 10.84 -15.78
C SER A 452 14.14 10.28 -15.58
N ASN A 453 15.12 11.15 -15.35
CA ASN A 453 16.55 10.79 -15.31
C ASN A 453 17.16 10.95 -13.90
N SER A 454 16.35 11.01 -12.83
CA SER A 454 16.86 11.30 -11.48
C SER A 454 17.85 10.26 -10.95
N CYS A 455 17.61 8.97 -11.22
CA CYS A 455 18.42 7.83 -10.76
C CYS A 455 19.87 7.81 -11.27
N LEU A 456 20.20 8.52 -12.35
CA LEU A 456 21.57 8.68 -12.85
C LEU A 456 22.51 9.26 -11.79
N ASP A 457 21.97 10.11 -10.92
CA ASP A 457 22.70 10.73 -9.81
C ASP A 457 22.12 10.31 -8.45
N THR A 458 20.79 10.27 -8.26
CA THR A 458 20.19 9.93 -6.94
C THR A 458 20.43 8.49 -6.48
N LYS A 459 20.97 7.62 -7.33
CA LYS A 459 21.40 6.26 -6.99
C LYS A 459 22.78 5.96 -7.54
N ALA A 460 23.66 6.96 -7.53
CA ALA A 460 25.05 6.78 -7.91
C ALA A 460 25.88 6.24 -6.73
N VAL A 461 26.52 5.09 -6.95
CA VAL A 461 27.57 4.53 -6.09
C VAL A 461 28.91 4.57 -6.84
N MET A 462 30.01 4.82 -6.13
CA MET A 462 31.34 4.86 -6.72
C MET A 462 32.17 3.65 -6.30
N VAL A 463 32.86 3.03 -7.25
CA VAL A 463 33.73 1.85 -7.07
C VAL A 463 35.16 2.13 -7.55
N ALA A 464 36.11 1.33 -7.07
CA ALA A 464 37.54 1.48 -7.35
C ALA A 464 37.90 1.24 -8.83
N LYS A 465 38.87 1.96 -9.38
CA LYS A 465 39.23 1.84 -10.81
C LYS A 465 39.97 0.57 -11.19
N ASN A 466 40.55 -0.14 -10.20
CA ASN A 466 41.14 -1.45 -10.43
C ASN A 466 40.13 -2.61 -10.25
N ALA A 467 38.88 -2.30 -9.85
CA ALA A 467 37.86 -3.31 -9.61
C ALA A 467 37.55 -4.06 -10.90
N LYS A 468 37.78 -5.38 -10.90
CA LYS A 468 37.52 -6.26 -12.05
C LYS A 468 36.06 -6.67 -12.16
N MET A 469 35.37 -6.67 -11.01
CA MET A 469 33.96 -7.02 -10.85
C MET A 469 33.32 -6.04 -9.86
N VAL A 470 32.00 -5.88 -9.92
CA VAL A 470 31.17 -5.32 -8.84
C VAL A 470 30.05 -6.28 -8.49
N ASP A 471 29.89 -6.61 -7.22
CA ASP A 471 28.80 -7.45 -6.74
C ASP A 471 27.54 -6.60 -6.54
N ILE A 472 26.38 -7.16 -6.87
CA ILE A 472 25.08 -6.51 -6.74
C ILE A 472 24.13 -7.48 -6.00
N GLU A 473 23.44 -6.99 -4.97
CA GLU A 473 22.35 -7.71 -4.28
C GLU A 473 21.00 -7.08 -4.65
N TRP A 474 19.99 -7.90 -4.93
CA TRP A 474 18.63 -7.45 -5.23
C TRP A 474 17.56 -8.38 -4.63
N SER A 475 16.34 -7.88 -4.53
CA SER A 475 15.16 -8.59 -4.01
C SER A 475 13.96 -8.42 -4.93
N VAL A 476 12.97 -9.30 -4.78
CA VAL A 476 11.71 -9.33 -5.55
C VAL A 476 10.54 -9.44 -4.57
N GLY A 477 9.53 -8.59 -4.72
CA GLY A 477 8.29 -8.59 -3.91
C GLY A 477 7.03 -8.48 -4.77
N GLY A 478 5.85 -8.53 -4.16
CA GLY A 478 4.57 -8.57 -4.89
C GLY A 478 4.35 -9.84 -5.72
N ALA A 479 4.98 -10.96 -5.36
CA ALA A 479 4.94 -12.23 -6.09
C ALA A 479 4.95 -13.45 -5.15
N MET A 480 4.43 -14.59 -5.61
CA MET A 480 4.51 -15.89 -4.92
C MET A 480 5.70 -16.71 -5.42
N THR A 481 5.87 -16.80 -6.74
CA THR A 481 6.93 -17.57 -7.39
C THR A 481 7.79 -16.67 -8.27
N ILE A 482 9.08 -16.97 -8.35
CA ILE A 482 10.05 -16.22 -9.16
C ILE A 482 10.63 -17.21 -10.16
N ASP A 483 10.00 -17.30 -11.33
CA ASP A 483 10.36 -18.22 -12.41
C ASP A 483 11.76 -17.95 -12.95
N SER A 484 12.16 -16.67 -13.01
CA SER A 484 13.54 -16.28 -13.33
C SER A 484 13.84 -14.84 -12.90
N THR A 485 15.03 -14.58 -12.36
CA THR A 485 15.58 -13.25 -12.10
C THR A 485 17.07 -13.18 -12.40
N GLU A 486 17.53 -12.03 -12.90
CA GLU A 486 18.90 -11.79 -13.39
C GLU A 486 19.25 -10.29 -13.44
N LEU A 487 20.50 -9.96 -13.77
CA LEU A 487 20.96 -8.57 -13.92
C LEU A 487 21.20 -8.16 -15.38
N TRP A 488 20.97 -6.87 -15.61
CA TRP A 488 21.14 -6.17 -16.87
C TRP A 488 22.01 -4.93 -16.66
N TYR A 489 23.00 -4.69 -17.53
CA TYR A 489 23.86 -3.52 -17.45
C TYR A 489 24.30 -2.97 -18.82
N ALA A 490 24.62 -1.68 -18.87
CA ALA A 490 25.18 -0.99 -20.03
C ALA A 490 25.92 0.28 -19.56
N LYS A 491 26.67 0.98 -20.43
CA LYS A 491 27.04 2.36 -20.12
C LYS A 491 25.83 3.27 -20.31
N TRP A 492 25.68 4.30 -19.47
CA TRP A 492 24.59 5.26 -19.63
C TRP A 492 24.62 5.97 -21.00
N ASP A 493 25.80 6.19 -21.56
CA ASP A 493 25.99 6.81 -22.88
C ASP A 493 25.42 5.95 -24.03
N ASP A 494 25.39 4.62 -23.88
CA ASP A 494 24.89 3.70 -24.91
C ASP A 494 23.34 3.66 -24.95
N VAL A 495 22.68 3.89 -23.81
CA VAL A 495 21.23 3.69 -23.57
C VAL A 495 20.46 4.98 -23.26
N ALA A 496 21.09 6.14 -23.51
CA ALA A 496 20.53 7.46 -23.20
C ALA A 496 19.17 7.69 -23.90
N GLY A 497 18.09 7.72 -23.12
CA GLY A 497 16.71 7.92 -23.59
C GLY A 497 15.88 6.65 -23.77
N GLU A 498 16.48 5.46 -23.67
CA GLU A 498 15.78 4.16 -23.76
C GLU A 498 15.41 3.58 -22.39
N VAL A 499 16.16 3.95 -21.35
CA VAL A 499 15.93 3.55 -19.96
C VAL A 499 15.54 4.76 -19.12
N GLY A 500 14.33 4.73 -18.56
CA GLY A 500 13.83 5.74 -17.62
C GLY A 500 13.97 5.29 -16.16
N CYS A 501 14.03 6.24 -15.23
CA CYS A 501 14.18 5.93 -13.80
C CYS A 501 12.88 5.49 -13.10
N TRP A 502 11.73 5.59 -13.76
CA TRP A 502 10.42 5.34 -13.17
C TRP A 502 9.45 4.62 -14.12
N MET A 503 9.98 4.12 -15.24
CA MET A 503 9.25 3.39 -16.28
C MET A 503 10.07 2.17 -16.67
N GLN A 504 9.40 1.09 -17.06
CA GLN A 504 10.05 -0.09 -17.61
C GLN A 504 10.81 0.28 -18.91
N PRO A 505 11.98 -0.34 -19.21
CA PRO A 505 12.80 0.01 -20.37
C PRO A 505 12.04 -0.22 -21.69
N SER A 506 12.22 0.67 -22.67
CA SER A 506 11.49 0.59 -23.95
C SER A 506 12.10 -0.44 -24.94
N SER A 507 13.39 -0.76 -24.75
CA SER A 507 14.08 -1.89 -25.37
C SER A 507 15.15 -2.40 -24.41
N THR A 508 15.50 -3.69 -24.53
CA THR A 508 16.62 -4.32 -23.83
C THR A 508 17.78 -4.68 -24.76
N ASP A 509 17.72 -4.35 -26.05
CA ASP A 509 18.63 -4.84 -27.10
C ASP A 509 20.11 -4.44 -26.90
N LYS A 510 20.35 -3.33 -26.19
CA LYS A 510 21.69 -2.84 -25.83
C LYS A 510 22.20 -3.30 -24.46
N LEU A 511 21.37 -4.01 -23.70
CA LEU A 511 21.68 -4.39 -22.32
C LEU A 511 22.41 -5.73 -22.26
N GLN A 512 23.53 -5.76 -21.57
CA GLN A 512 24.31 -6.98 -21.31
C GLN A 512 23.72 -7.71 -20.11
N ARG A 513 23.50 -9.02 -20.22
CA ARG A 513 22.94 -9.89 -19.18
C ARG A 513 24.05 -10.59 -18.39
N VAL A 514 23.86 -10.78 -17.08
CA VAL A 514 24.82 -11.52 -16.24
C VAL A 514 24.13 -12.28 -15.09
N GLY A 515 24.83 -13.31 -14.58
CA GLY A 515 24.36 -14.23 -13.54
C GLY A 515 23.68 -15.48 -14.10
N GLY A 516 22.94 -15.33 -15.19
CA GLY A 516 22.00 -16.35 -15.68
C GLY A 516 20.69 -16.30 -14.90
N ALA A 517 19.62 -16.82 -15.52
CA ALA A 517 18.30 -16.86 -14.91
C ALA A 517 18.30 -17.76 -13.66
N THR A 518 18.15 -17.16 -12.47
CA THR A 518 17.98 -17.86 -11.19
C THR A 518 16.51 -17.84 -10.78
N ASN A 519 16.01 -18.88 -10.13
CA ASN A 519 14.62 -18.96 -9.68
C ASN A 519 14.52 -18.93 -8.14
N GLY A 520 13.30 -18.73 -7.63
CA GLY A 520 13.05 -18.60 -6.19
C GLY A 520 11.57 -18.49 -5.82
N THR A 521 11.31 -18.16 -4.56
CA THR A 521 9.95 -17.96 -4.02
C THR A 521 9.87 -16.66 -3.22
N GLY A 522 8.74 -15.97 -3.36
CA GLY A 522 8.46 -14.72 -2.67
C GLY A 522 8.13 -14.93 -1.19
N PHE A 523 8.16 -13.85 -0.41
CA PHE A 523 7.95 -13.87 1.04
C PHE A 523 6.63 -14.52 1.47
N PHE A 524 5.54 -14.27 0.73
CA PHE A 524 4.19 -14.75 1.04
C PHE A 524 3.89 -16.18 0.53
N SER A 525 4.84 -16.83 -0.14
CA SER A 525 4.70 -18.20 -0.67
C SER A 525 4.48 -19.27 0.44
N VAL A 526 4.27 -20.52 0.04
CA VAL A 526 4.18 -21.65 1.00
C VAL A 526 5.54 -21.93 1.66
N GLN A 527 6.63 -21.69 0.93
CA GLN A 527 8.01 -21.96 1.32
C GLN A 527 8.68 -20.76 2.04
N GLY A 528 8.08 -19.57 1.94
CA GLY A 528 8.70 -18.30 2.33
C GLY A 528 9.75 -17.81 1.32
N SER A 529 10.52 -16.78 1.69
CA SER A 529 11.59 -16.23 0.87
C SER A 529 12.69 -17.25 0.56
N TYR A 530 12.92 -17.54 -0.73
CA TYR A 530 14.09 -18.30 -1.20
C TYR A 530 14.68 -17.67 -2.47
N PRO A 531 16.02 -17.45 -2.57
CA PRO A 531 17.05 -17.67 -1.54
C PRO A 531 16.86 -16.82 -0.28
N ARG A 532 17.41 -17.24 0.86
CA ARG A 532 17.04 -16.66 2.16
C ARG A 532 17.72 -15.31 2.42
N PRO A 533 17.03 -14.35 3.05
CA PRO A 533 17.61 -13.04 3.35
C PRO A 533 18.74 -13.07 4.38
N GLU A 534 18.85 -14.12 5.19
CA GLU A 534 20.03 -14.33 6.07
C GLU A 534 21.37 -14.46 5.30
N GLU A 535 21.34 -14.70 4.00
CA GLU A 535 22.52 -14.92 3.15
C GLU A 535 23.14 -13.62 2.58
N SER A 536 22.54 -12.44 2.86
CA SER A 536 23.03 -11.13 2.40
C SER A 536 24.41 -10.77 2.97
N VAL A 537 25.38 -10.43 2.10
CA VAL A 537 26.73 -10.00 2.49
C VAL A 537 26.86 -8.50 2.77
N THR A 538 25.84 -7.71 2.43
CA THR A 538 25.70 -6.34 2.95
C THR A 538 25.19 -6.31 4.40
N GLY A 539 24.71 -7.46 4.93
CA GLY A 539 24.18 -7.59 6.28
C GLY A 539 22.78 -6.98 6.44
N ILE A 540 22.09 -6.66 5.34
CA ILE A 540 20.69 -6.24 5.37
C ILE A 540 19.85 -7.46 5.73
N LYS A 541 19.22 -7.43 6.90
CA LYS A 541 18.14 -8.37 7.23
C LYS A 541 16.88 -7.98 6.47
N MET A 542 16.78 -8.39 5.21
CA MET A 542 15.57 -8.18 4.40
C MET A 542 14.44 -9.11 4.86
N THR A 543 13.66 -8.65 5.83
CA THR A 543 12.56 -9.43 6.42
C THR A 543 11.48 -9.83 5.41
N ASN A 544 11.30 -9.06 4.34
CA ASN A 544 10.13 -9.14 3.45
C ASN A 544 10.43 -9.64 2.02
N GLY A 545 11.55 -10.33 1.77
CA GLY A 545 11.82 -10.87 0.42
C GLY A 545 13.05 -11.77 0.31
N PRO A 546 13.16 -12.56 -0.76
CA PRO A 546 14.37 -13.31 -1.09
C PRO A 546 15.51 -12.37 -1.52
N ILE A 547 16.75 -12.83 -1.39
CA ILE A 547 17.95 -12.08 -1.81
C ILE A 547 18.70 -12.86 -2.87
N PHE A 548 18.87 -12.21 -4.03
CA PHE A 548 19.65 -12.71 -5.16
C PHE A 548 20.93 -11.88 -5.28
N ARG A 549 22.01 -12.51 -5.79
CA ARG A 549 23.32 -11.85 -5.95
C ARG A 549 24.08 -12.41 -7.13
N THR A 550 24.75 -11.53 -7.87
CA THR A 550 25.76 -11.87 -8.88
C THR A 550 26.72 -10.70 -9.08
N SER A 551 27.70 -10.86 -9.98
CA SER A 551 28.81 -9.92 -10.17
C SER A 551 28.91 -9.44 -11.61
N ILE A 552 28.90 -8.13 -11.84
CA ILE A 552 29.04 -7.50 -13.16
C ILE A 552 30.54 -7.32 -13.48
N PRO A 553 31.00 -7.71 -14.68
CA PRO A 553 32.39 -7.53 -15.10
C PRO A 553 32.70 -6.06 -15.47
N LEU A 554 33.75 -5.51 -14.87
CA LEU A 554 34.19 -4.12 -15.06
C LEU A 554 35.48 -3.99 -15.89
N GLY A 555 36.11 -5.09 -16.29
CA GLY A 555 37.46 -5.09 -16.91
C GLY A 555 37.65 -4.32 -18.22
N ASN A 556 36.58 -3.82 -18.85
CA ASN A 556 36.61 -2.96 -20.04
C ASN A 556 36.30 -1.48 -19.74
N MET A 557 35.98 -1.15 -18.48
CA MET A 557 35.58 0.18 -18.03
C MET A 557 36.81 1.02 -17.63
N LYS A 558 36.63 2.34 -17.56
CA LYS A 558 37.68 3.33 -17.30
C LYS A 558 37.23 4.32 -16.22
N GLU A 559 38.21 4.96 -15.57
CA GLU A 559 38.00 6.11 -14.68
C GLU A 559 37.02 7.12 -15.31
N GLY A 560 35.94 7.45 -14.59
CA GLY A 560 34.86 8.33 -15.05
C GLY A 560 33.69 7.66 -15.77
N ASP A 561 33.78 6.38 -16.16
CA ASP A 561 32.63 5.66 -16.77
C ASP A 561 31.45 5.57 -15.79
N LYS A 562 30.24 5.92 -16.27
CA LYS A 562 28.97 5.68 -15.58
C LYS A 562 28.25 4.45 -16.18
N ILE A 563 28.13 3.39 -15.40
CA ILE A 563 27.44 2.14 -15.76
C ILE A 563 26.04 2.14 -15.15
N MET A 564 25.04 1.84 -15.98
CA MET A 564 23.66 1.60 -15.58
C MET A 564 23.50 0.13 -15.20
N VAL A 565 22.83 -0.14 -14.06
CA VAL A 565 22.52 -1.49 -13.58
C VAL A 565 21.05 -1.60 -13.20
N MET A 566 20.37 -2.64 -13.69
CA MET A 566 19.03 -3.06 -13.26
C MET A 566 19.01 -4.56 -12.95
N ALA A 567 18.13 -4.97 -12.05
CA ALA A 567 17.66 -6.35 -11.95
C ALA A 567 16.31 -6.49 -12.68
N SER A 568 16.01 -7.67 -13.21
CA SER A 568 14.65 -8.02 -13.66
C SER A 568 14.15 -9.31 -13.02
N ALA A 569 12.83 -9.50 -12.96
CA ALA A 569 12.20 -10.74 -12.56
C ALA A 569 11.01 -11.10 -13.48
N ARG A 570 10.80 -12.40 -13.66
CA ARG A 570 9.58 -13.02 -14.18
C ARG A 570 8.97 -13.82 -13.03
N VAL A 571 7.68 -13.68 -12.84
CA VAL A 571 6.98 -14.14 -11.63
C VAL A 571 5.64 -14.76 -11.97
N ASP A 572 5.18 -15.64 -11.08
CA ASP A 572 3.83 -16.21 -11.05
C ASP A 572 3.37 -16.80 -12.40
N GLN A 573 4.30 -17.33 -13.21
CA GLN A 573 4.01 -17.80 -14.57
C GLN A 573 3.16 -19.08 -14.60
N SER A 574 2.88 -19.71 -13.45
CA SER A 574 1.91 -20.79 -13.30
C SER A 574 0.46 -20.31 -13.28
N TRP A 575 0.17 -19.06 -12.94
CA TRP A 575 -1.20 -18.54 -12.81
C TRP A 575 -2.02 -18.51 -14.12
N LYS A 576 -1.38 -18.74 -15.26
CA LYS A 576 -2.06 -18.98 -16.55
C LYS A 576 -2.56 -20.42 -16.73
N ASN A 577 -2.16 -21.33 -15.85
CA ASN A 577 -2.65 -22.71 -15.79
C ASN A 577 -4.03 -22.70 -15.13
N GLN A 578 -4.81 -23.75 -15.40
CA GLN A 578 -6.16 -23.90 -14.87
C GLN A 578 -6.35 -25.32 -14.35
N PRO A 579 -7.09 -25.51 -13.24
CA PRO A 579 -7.42 -26.84 -12.74
C PRO A 579 -8.40 -27.57 -13.68
N PRO A 580 -8.61 -28.89 -13.51
CA PRO A 580 -9.80 -29.51 -14.07
C PRO A 580 -11.08 -28.89 -13.49
N ASN A 581 -12.19 -29.01 -14.20
CA ASN A 581 -13.53 -28.59 -13.72
C ASN A 581 -13.74 -27.08 -13.52
N ILE A 582 -13.10 -26.24 -14.35
CA ILE A 582 -13.43 -24.81 -14.44
C ILE A 582 -14.77 -24.55 -15.15
N LEU A 583 -15.51 -23.53 -14.71
CA LEU A 583 -16.53 -22.85 -15.52
C LEU A 583 -16.50 -21.32 -15.33
N PRO A 584 -16.81 -20.54 -16.38
CA PRO A 584 -16.95 -20.98 -17.77
C PRO A 584 -15.58 -21.38 -18.37
N ASN A 585 -15.56 -22.23 -19.39
CA ASN A 585 -14.31 -22.71 -20.00
C ASN A 585 -13.67 -21.63 -20.91
N VAL A 586 -12.99 -20.67 -20.27
CA VAL A 586 -12.22 -19.57 -20.86
C VAL A 586 -10.86 -19.48 -20.17
N PRO A 587 -9.81 -18.90 -20.80
CA PRO A 587 -8.57 -18.59 -20.10
C PRO A 587 -8.78 -17.65 -18.90
N PRO A 588 -7.83 -17.51 -17.95
CA PRO A 588 -7.94 -16.60 -16.82
C PRO A 588 -8.34 -15.19 -17.24
N GLN A 589 -9.25 -14.56 -16.48
CA GLN A 589 -9.90 -13.30 -16.83
C GLN A 589 -9.54 -12.13 -15.93
N SER A 590 -8.90 -12.35 -14.78
CA SER A 590 -8.56 -11.25 -13.88
C SER A 590 -7.50 -10.32 -14.47
N HIS A 591 -7.53 -9.06 -14.05
CA HIS A 591 -6.44 -8.12 -14.29
C HIS A 591 -5.14 -8.59 -13.65
N ILE A 592 -5.21 -9.22 -12.48
CA ILE A 592 -4.06 -9.50 -11.62
C ILE A 592 -3.20 -10.68 -12.11
N VAL A 593 -3.82 -11.67 -12.77
CA VAL A 593 -3.14 -12.75 -13.49
C VAL A 593 -2.60 -12.26 -14.83
N ASN A 594 -3.47 -11.72 -15.69
CA ASN A 594 -3.07 -11.36 -17.05
C ASN A 594 -1.99 -10.26 -17.09
N ALA A 595 -1.98 -9.33 -16.12
CA ALA A 595 -0.92 -8.35 -16.00
C ALA A 595 0.49 -8.94 -15.79
N ARG A 596 0.59 -10.18 -15.28
CA ARG A 596 1.85 -10.92 -15.07
C ARG A 596 2.16 -11.93 -16.19
N THR A 597 1.13 -12.47 -16.84
CA THR A 597 1.27 -13.68 -17.69
C THR A 597 1.05 -13.46 -19.18
N ASP A 598 0.45 -12.35 -19.61
CA ASP A 598 0.31 -11.99 -21.04
C ASP A 598 0.89 -10.59 -21.33
N PRO A 599 1.98 -10.47 -22.11
CA PRO A 599 2.55 -9.16 -22.49
C PRO A 599 1.69 -8.39 -23.50
N ASN A 600 0.61 -8.98 -24.03
CA ASN A 600 -0.33 -8.32 -24.94
C ASN A 600 -1.55 -7.75 -24.21
N TYR A 601 -1.73 -8.09 -22.92
CA TYR A 601 -2.89 -7.65 -22.14
C TYR A 601 -2.89 -6.13 -22.00
N HIS A 602 -3.93 -5.48 -22.48
CA HIS A 602 -4.10 -4.03 -22.39
C HIS A 602 -5.57 -3.71 -22.14
N HIS A 603 -5.84 -3.08 -21.01
CA HIS A 603 -7.15 -2.58 -20.66
C HIS A 603 -7.08 -1.12 -20.23
N GLU A 604 -8.15 -0.40 -20.53
CA GLU A 604 -8.31 1.02 -20.24
C GLU A 604 -9.78 1.31 -19.87
N SER A 605 -9.98 2.12 -18.82
CA SER A 605 -11.27 2.64 -18.38
C SER A 605 -11.03 3.90 -17.55
N ASN A 606 -11.85 4.93 -17.73
CA ASN A 606 -11.80 6.17 -16.95
C ASN A 606 -10.39 6.79 -16.77
N GLY A 607 -9.57 6.77 -17.82
CA GLY A 607 -8.21 7.32 -17.79
C GLY A 607 -7.17 6.50 -16.99
N LYS A 608 -7.54 5.31 -16.51
CA LYS A 608 -6.64 4.33 -15.86
C LYS A 608 -6.29 3.24 -16.88
N HIS A 609 -5.05 2.75 -16.85
CA HIS A 609 -4.56 1.72 -17.78
C HIS A 609 -3.90 0.55 -17.03
N ILE A 610 -4.23 -0.68 -17.42
CA ILE A 610 -3.49 -1.88 -17.04
C ILE A 610 -2.81 -2.45 -18.28
N ARG A 611 -1.51 -2.76 -18.15
CA ARG A 611 -0.72 -3.39 -19.21
C ARG A 611 0.07 -4.56 -18.66
N GLY A 612 -0.09 -5.72 -19.28
CA GLY A 612 0.64 -6.91 -18.92
C GLY A 612 2.10 -6.88 -19.36
N ARG A 613 2.95 -7.55 -18.58
CA ARG A 613 4.38 -7.70 -18.87
C ARG A 613 4.91 -8.99 -18.24
N ILE A 614 5.84 -9.63 -18.94
CA ILE A 614 6.53 -10.83 -18.42
C ILE A 614 7.73 -10.44 -17.54
N ASP A 615 8.50 -9.43 -17.95
CA ASP A 615 9.68 -8.94 -17.23
C ASP A 615 9.37 -7.66 -16.43
N TRP A 616 9.70 -7.70 -15.15
CA TRP A 616 9.56 -6.61 -14.19
C TRP A 616 10.95 -6.10 -13.81
N PHE A 617 11.32 -4.87 -14.22
CA PHE A 617 12.65 -4.29 -13.95
C PHE A 617 12.63 -3.36 -12.74
N SER A 618 13.75 -3.35 -12.00
CA SER A 618 14.05 -2.42 -10.92
C SER A 618 14.37 -1.01 -11.43
N VAL A 619 14.13 0.01 -10.60
CA VAL A 619 14.70 1.35 -10.85
C VAL A 619 16.24 1.27 -10.92
N PRO A 620 16.91 1.80 -11.96
CA PRO A 620 18.35 1.68 -12.13
C PRO A 620 19.19 2.21 -10.97
N VAL A 621 20.32 1.55 -10.73
CA VAL A 621 21.46 2.02 -9.93
C VAL A 621 22.60 2.39 -10.87
N THR A 622 23.33 3.47 -10.54
CA THR A 622 24.48 3.92 -11.32
C THR A 622 25.78 3.53 -10.61
N VAL A 623 26.59 2.70 -11.25
CA VAL A 623 27.95 2.40 -10.79
C VAL A 623 28.93 3.34 -11.51
N VAL A 624 29.63 4.18 -10.76
CA VAL A 624 30.62 5.13 -11.26
C VAL A 624 32.02 4.57 -10.99
N ILE A 625 32.87 4.50 -12.01
CA ILE A 625 34.28 4.16 -11.81
C ILE A 625 35.01 5.41 -11.29
N GLY A 626 35.47 5.36 -10.04
CA GLY A 626 36.19 6.45 -9.38
C GLY A 626 37.64 6.62 -9.86
N ASP A 627 38.36 7.55 -9.24
CA ASP A 627 39.77 7.87 -9.50
C ASP A 627 40.76 7.19 -8.54
N PHE A 628 40.26 6.45 -7.55
CA PHE A 628 41.05 5.75 -6.53
C PHE A 628 41.35 4.29 -6.91
N ASP A 629 42.55 3.82 -6.54
CA ASP A 629 43.03 2.48 -6.89
C ASP A 629 42.31 1.36 -6.13
N ASP A 630 42.43 1.29 -4.80
CA ASP A 630 41.90 0.15 -4.00
C ASP A 630 40.73 0.50 -3.06
N ASN A 631 40.70 1.71 -2.51
CA ASN A 631 39.72 2.12 -1.50
C ASN A 631 39.46 3.62 -1.51
N VAL A 632 38.24 4.02 -1.12
CA VAL A 632 37.82 5.41 -0.92
C VAL A 632 38.19 5.92 0.49
N GLY A 633 38.68 5.04 1.35
CA GLY A 633 39.09 5.33 2.71
C GLY A 633 38.74 4.22 3.70
N THR A 634 38.71 4.56 4.99
CA THR A 634 38.42 3.60 6.07
C THR A 634 37.20 3.97 6.91
N ARG A 635 36.50 2.94 7.40
CA ARG A 635 35.39 3.00 8.35
C ARG A 635 35.66 1.97 9.45
N ASN A 636 35.81 2.41 10.70
CA ASN A 636 36.15 1.56 11.85
C ASN A 636 37.32 0.61 11.55
N GLU A 637 38.45 1.16 11.07
CA GLU A 637 39.68 0.45 10.66
C GLU A 637 39.55 -0.49 9.44
N HIS A 638 38.32 -0.74 8.95
CA HIS A 638 38.08 -1.53 7.74
C HIS A 638 38.18 -0.66 6.48
N SER A 639 38.80 -1.20 5.43
CA SER A 639 38.85 -0.59 4.10
C SER A 639 37.46 -0.53 3.46
N VAL A 640 37.10 0.62 2.90
CA VAL A 640 35.86 0.85 2.16
C VAL A 640 36.18 1.05 0.68
N ASN A 641 35.70 0.14 -0.17
CA ASN A 641 35.92 0.16 -1.63
C ASN A 641 34.69 0.62 -2.42
N THR A 642 33.61 1.03 -1.74
CA THR A 642 32.36 1.50 -2.37
C THR A 642 31.65 2.51 -1.49
N ILE A 643 31.19 3.62 -2.07
CA ILE A 643 30.41 4.67 -1.37
C ILE A 643 29.16 5.06 -2.17
N GLU A 644 28.10 5.46 -1.46
CA GLU A 644 26.96 6.17 -2.02
C GLU A 644 27.38 7.63 -2.23
N LEU A 645 27.17 8.19 -3.43
CA LEU A 645 27.61 9.55 -3.76
C LEU A 645 26.64 10.63 -3.28
N TYR A 646 25.35 10.29 -3.13
CA TYR A 646 24.29 11.21 -2.71
C TYR A 646 23.42 10.58 -1.60
N PRO A 647 24.02 10.14 -0.47
CA PRO A 647 23.27 9.53 0.62
C PRO A 647 22.26 10.53 1.18
N ARG A 648 20.97 10.15 1.16
CA ARG A 648 19.88 11.04 1.61
C ARG A 648 19.96 11.41 3.09
N PHE A 649 20.62 10.58 3.89
CA PHE A 649 20.89 10.83 5.31
C PHE A 649 22.41 10.86 5.52
N SER A 650 22.93 12.01 5.94
CA SER A 650 24.35 12.19 6.30
C SER A 650 24.80 11.25 7.42
N GLU A 651 23.89 10.91 8.33
CA GLU A 651 24.11 10.00 9.45
C GLU A 651 22.92 9.02 9.60
N SER A 652 22.87 7.96 8.78
CA SER A 652 21.95 6.86 9.07
C SER A 652 22.52 5.92 10.15
N SER A 653 21.64 5.23 10.87
CA SER A 653 21.98 4.14 11.81
C SER A 653 22.86 3.06 11.16
N ILE A 654 22.61 2.78 9.88
CA ILE A 654 23.33 1.83 9.02
C ILE A 654 24.73 2.39 8.64
N ASN A 655 24.85 3.71 8.45
CA ASN A 655 26.09 4.41 8.07
C ASN A 655 26.75 5.18 9.22
N LYS A 656 26.73 4.64 10.45
CA LYS A 656 27.61 5.13 11.54
C LYS A 656 29.07 5.10 11.12
N GLY A 657 29.68 6.29 11.01
CA GLY A 657 31.09 6.50 10.67
C GLY A 657 31.30 6.86 9.21
N GLY A 658 31.39 8.17 8.92
CA GLY A 658 31.78 8.68 7.61
C GLY A 658 33.18 8.20 7.22
N VAL A 659 33.35 7.87 5.94
CA VAL A 659 34.62 7.34 5.41
C VAL A 659 35.71 8.40 5.55
N LYS A 660 36.79 8.09 6.29
CA LYS A 660 37.99 8.92 6.31
C LYS A 660 38.78 8.64 5.03
N PRO A 661 38.94 9.61 4.09
CA PRO A 661 39.64 9.35 2.85
C PRO A 661 41.05 8.84 3.10
N SER A 662 41.43 7.76 2.42
CA SER A 662 42.82 7.31 2.38
C SER A 662 43.64 8.40 1.71
N GLN A 663 44.47 9.11 2.47
CA GLN A 663 45.36 10.10 1.86
C GLN A 663 46.24 9.41 0.81
N PRO A 664 46.32 9.93 -0.42
CA PRO A 664 47.23 9.38 -1.42
C PRO A 664 48.63 9.45 -0.84
N ALA A 665 49.37 8.34 -0.91
CA ALA A 665 50.67 8.22 -0.27
C ALA A 665 51.59 9.39 -0.70
N GLN A 666 51.91 10.29 0.22
CA GLN A 666 52.76 11.43 -0.06
C GLN A 666 54.14 10.92 -0.47
N LYS A 667 54.44 10.98 -1.77
CA LYS A 667 55.82 10.84 -2.26
C LYS A 667 56.60 12.03 -1.73
N ASP A 668 57.62 11.76 -0.91
CA ASP A 668 58.43 12.79 -0.27
C ASP A 668 58.99 13.79 -1.31
N GLY A 669 58.49 15.02 -1.23
CA GLY A 669 58.70 16.08 -2.21
C GLY A 669 58.41 17.44 -1.58
N GLY A 670 59.09 17.73 -0.48
CA GLY A 670 58.70 18.75 0.48
C GLY A 670 58.74 20.19 -0.05
N VAL A 671 57.56 20.79 -0.25
CA VAL A 671 57.35 22.24 -0.27
C VAL A 671 56.24 22.58 0.74
N LYS A 672 56.52 23.48 1.69
CA LYS A 672 55.54 23.91 2.70
C LYS A 672 54.59 24.97 2.11
N PRO A 673 53.26 24.81 2.20
CA PRO A 673 52.33 25.91 1.97
C PRO A 673 52.47 26.96 3.08
N SER A 674 52.53 28.24 2.71
CA SER A 674 52.51 29.35 3.66
C SER A 674 51.09 29.61 4.17
N LYS A 675 50.96 30.02 5.44
CA LYS A 675 49.69 30.57 5.96
C LYS A 675 49.41 31.92 5.29
N VAL A 676 48.24 32.06 4.68
CA VAL A 676 47.58 33.34 4.41
C VAL A 676 46.13 33.20 4.89
N ALA A 677 45.58 34.26 5.49
CA ALA A 677 44.25 34.28 6.07
C ALA A 677 43.49 35.55 5.63
N GLN A 678 42.16 35.49 5.78
CA GLN A 678 41.18 36.53 5.40
C GLN A 678 41.08 36.70 3.86
N LYS A 679 39.89 36.52 3.26
CA LYS A 679 38.69 37.37 3.32
C LYS A 679 38.98 38.80 2.85
N ASP A 680 38.49 39.12 1.66
CA ASP A 680 37.55 40.23 1.50
C ASP A 680 36.60 39.98 0.32
N GLN A 681 35.38 40.50 0.42
CA GLN A 681 34.46 40.74 -0.71
C GLN A 681 34.76 42.18 -1.21
N LEU A 682 34.49 42.57 -2.46
CA LEU A 682 33.16 43.01 -2.91
C LEU A 682 33.13 43.27 -4.44
N TRP A 683 32.03 42.83 -5.08
CA TRP A 683 31.20 43.56 -6.05
C TRP A 683 31.79 44.12 -7.37
N PHE A 684 31.39 43.50 -8.49
CA PHE A 684 30.99 44.15 -9.77
C PHE A 684 30.24 43.11 -10.64
N PRO A 685 29.26 43.47 -11.51
CA PRO A 685 28.02 44.15 -11.16
C PRO A 685 26.75 43.37 -11.62
N VAL A 686 25.87 42.96 -10.70
CA VAL A 686 24.57 42.32 -11.04
C VAL A 686 23.61 43.29 -11.77
N ALA A 687 23.71 44.59 -11.48
CA ALA A 687 22.83 45.64 -12.00
C ALA A 687 22.81 45.74 -13.54
N LEU A 688 23.91 45.36 -14.23
CA LEU A 688 24.00 45.49 -15.68
C LEU A 688 23.12 44.48 -16.43
N TRP A 689 22.96 43.27 -15.88
CA TRP A 689 22.17 42.20 -16.49
C TRP A 689 20.66 42.40 -16.33
N GLN A 690 20.22 42.90 -15.18
CA GLN A 690 18.81 43.22 -14.93
C GLN A 690 18.31 44.32 -15.89
N TYR A 691 19.16 45.31 -16.21
CA TYR A 691 18.83 46.38 -17.14
C TYR A 691 18.60 45.87 -18.58
N LEU A 692 19.43 44.92 -19.04
CA LEU A 692 19.33 44.35 -20.40
C LEU A 692 18.07 43.49 -20.59
N VAL A 693 17.70 42.67 -19.58
CA VAL A 693 16.48 41.85 -19.63
C VAL A 693 15.22 42.73 -19.60
N GLY A 694 15.21 43.79 -18.79
CA GLY A 694 14.08 44.74 -18.74
C GLY A 694 13.78 45.40 -20.08
N ILE A 695 14.81 45.83 -20.81
CA ILE A 695 14.66 46.44 -22.15
C ILE A 695 14.08 45.45 -23.16
N LEU A 696 14.55 44.20 -23.16
CA LEU A 696 14.05 43.14 -24.06
C LEU A 696 12.55 42.84 -23.83
N LEU A 697 12.13 42.74 -22.56
CA LEU A 697 10.73 42.51 -22.22
C LEU A 697 9.82 43.67 -22.63
N PHE A 698 10.28 44.92 -22.46
CA PHE A 698 9.49 46.10 -22.82
C PHE A 698 9.25 46.20 -24.34
N VAL A 699 10.25 45.85 -25.15
CA VAL A 699 10.14 45.78 -26.63
C VAL A 699 9.17 44.69 -27.06
N ALA A 700 9.24 43.49 -26.46
CA ALA A 700 8.35 42.38 -26.78
C ALA A 700 6.87 42.70 -26.49
N PHE A 701 6.58 43.29 -25.32
CA PHE A 701 5.21 43.67 -24.94
C PHE A 701 4.63 44.76 -25.88
N SER A 702 5.46 45.75 -26.25
CA SER A 702 5.06 46.84 -27.17
C SER A 702 4.64 46.31 -28.55
N ILE A 703 5.32 45.29 -29.08
CA ILE A 703 5.00 44.70 -30.38
C ILE A 703 3.67 43.93 -30.35
N CYS A 704 3.34 43.29 -29.22
CA CYS A 704 2.12 42.48 -29.11
C CYS A 704 0.86 43.35 -29.01
N CYS A 705 0.87 44.41 -28.19
CA CYS A 705 -0.29 45.30 -28.00
C CYS A 705 -0.76 45.98 -29.29
N ILE A 706 0.15 46.26 -30.23
CA ILE A 706 -0.15 46.94 -31.49
C ILE A 706 -0.98 46.06 -32.45
N ARG A 707 -0.95 44.72 -32.32
CA ARG A 707 -1.71 43.82 -33.21
C ARG A 707 -3.17 43.60 -32.82
N CYS A 708 -3.54 43.75 -31.55
CA CYS A 708 -4.89 43.35 -31.09
C CYS A 708 -5.95 44.45 -31.14
N PHE A 709 -5.60 45.72 -31.38
CA PHE A 709 -6.55 46.84 -31.28
C PHE A 709 -7.24 47.27 -32.59
N CYS A 710 -6.96 46.58 -33.71
CA CYS A 710 -7.33 47.03 -35.07
C CYS A 710 -8.22 46.03 -35.87
N CYS A 711 -9.30 45.53 -35.26
CA CYS A 711 -10.52 45.11 -35.99
C CYS A 711 -11.73 45.22 -35.05
N ARG A 712 -12.86 45.78 -35.53
CA ARG A 712 -13.93 46.32 -34.67
C ARG A 712 -15.32 46.27 -35.34
N HIS A 713 -16.34 45.84 -34.57
CA HIS A 713 -17.78 45.81 -34.92
C HIS A 713 -18.15 44.87 -36.10
N SER A 714 -19.41 44.45 -36.34
CA SER A 714 -20.72 44.79 -35.75
C SER A 714 -21.63 43.54 -35.73
N GLY A 715 -22.70 43.50 -34.92
CA GLY A 715 -23.74 42.44 -34.97
C GLY A 715 -25.16 42.98 -35.21
N ILE A 716 -26.19 42.12 -35.33
CA ILE A 716 -27.64 42.46 -35.21
C ILE A 716 -28.59 41.22 -35.20
N LYS A 717 -29.51 41.18 -34.22
CA LYS A 717 -30.91 40.65 -34.11
C LYS A 717 -31.43 39.32 -34.74
N LEU A 718 -32.11 38.56 -33.85
CA LEU A 718 -33.49 37.96 -33.90
C LEU A 718 -33.90 36.80 -34.85
N LYS A 719 -34.33 35.69 -34.23
CA LYS A 719 -35.54 34.82 -34.42
C LYS A 719 -35.35 33.56 -33.54
N GLN A 720 -36.31 32.87 -32.90
CA GLN A 720 -37.77 32.72 -32.94
C GLN A 720 -38.34 31.95 -34.15
N GLY A 721 -38.79 30.71 -33.88
CA GLY A 721 -39.56 29.85 -34.78
C GLY A 721 -39.53 28.37 -34.35
N ASP A 722 -40.71 27.75 -34.27
CA ASP A 722 -41.08 26.35 -34.57
C ASP A 722 -40.28 25.21 -33.88
N SER A 723 -40.82 24.31 -33.05
CA SER A 723 -42.13 23.60 -32.97
C SER A 723 -42.39 22.58 -34.08
N TYR A 724 -42.33 21.29 -33.72
CA TYR A 724 -42.94 20.19 -34.47
C TYR A 724 -43.68 19.28 -33.49
N ASP A 725 -44.96 19.03 -33.76
CA ASP A 725 -45.85 18.13 -33.04
C ASP A 725 -46.82 17.52 -34.06
N ALA A 726 -46.87 16.19 -34.11
CA ALA A 726 -47.67 15.34 -35.00
C ALA A 726 -47.39 13.87 -34.60
N SER A 727 -48.27 13.24 -33.82
CA SER A 727 -49.43 12.44 -34.31
C SER A 727 -48.98 11.15 -35.03
N LEU A 728 -49.05 9.98 -34.40
CA LEU A 728 -50.25 9.15 -34.08
C LEU A 728 -50.47 8.06 -35.12
N ASP A 729 -50.57 6.82 -34.63
CA ASP A 729 -51.34 5.66 -35.11
C ASP A 729 -50.85 4.49 -34.22
N ASP A 730 -51.48 4.20 -33.08
CA ASP A 730 -52.80 3.57 -32.90
C ASP A 730 -52.83 2.10 -33.36
N LEU A 731 -52.83 1.20 -32.37
CA LEU A 731 -53.41 -0.14 -32.47
C LEU A 731 -53.60 -0.70 -31.05
N SER A 732 -54.86 -0.88 -30.65
CA SER A 732 -55.25 -1.44 -29.36
C SER A 732 -55.61 -2.92 -29.49
N PHE A 733 -55.24 -3.74 -28.49
CA PHE A 733 -55.88 -5.03 -28.22
C PHE A 733 -55.73 -5.45 -26.76
N ASP A 734 -56.88 -5.72 -26.15
CA ASP A 734 -57.15 -6.25 -24.81
C ASP A 734 -58.64 -6.73 -24.88
N PRO A 735 -59.20 -7.55 -23.95
CA PRO A 735 -58.64 -8.02 -22.69
C PRO A 735 -58.93 -9.52 -22.37
N GLU A 736 -58.89 -9.83 -21.06
CA GLU A 736 -59.68 -10.86 -20.35
C GLU A 736 -59.08 -12.29 -20.19
N PRO A 737 -59.44 -13.01 -19.10
CA PRO A 737 -58.43 -13.27 -18.06
C PRO A 737 -58.42 -14.72 -17.52
N TYR A 738 -57.60 -14.97 -16.49
CA TYR A 738 -57.81 -16.11 -15.57
C TYR A 738 -57.56 -15.69 -14.12
N SER A 739 -58.27 -16.35 -13.19
CA SER A 739 -58.49 -15.85 -11.82
C SER A 739 -57.86 -16.71 -10.72
N ASP A 740 -57.76 -16.10 -9.54
CA ASP A 740 -57.72 -16.68 -8.19
C ASP A 740 -56.74 -17.83 -7.89
N ARG A 741 -55.79 -17.51 -6.99
CA ARG A 741 -55.97 -17.92 -5.58
C ARG A 741 -55.30 -16.95 -4.61
N THR A 742 -55.87 -16.84 -3.42
CA THR A 742 -55.52 -15.88 -2.36
C THR A 742 -55.07 -16.61 -1.09
N ASN A 743 -54.36 -15.88 -0.22
CA ASN A 743 -53.89 -16.29 1.12
C ASN A 743 -52.74 -17.34 1.05
N ASP A 744 -51.76 -17.35 1.95
CA ASP A 744 -51.85 -17.14 3.40
C ASP A 744 -50.88 -16.11 4.00
N GLU A 745 -51.01 -15.90 5.31
CA GLU A 745 -50.30 -14.91 6.12
C GLU A 745 -48.89 -15.41 6.51
N TYR A 746 -47.88 -14.53 6.46
CA TYR A 746 -46.60 -14.75 7.14
C TYR A 746 -46.61 -14.05 8.49
N GLY A 747 -46.69 -14.83 9.56
CA GLY A 747 -46.40 -14.39 10.93
C GLY A 747 -44.91 -14.55 11.26
N ASP A 748 -44.49 -13.89 12.34
CA ASP A 748 -43.15 -13.97 12.91
C ASP A 748 -42.90 -15.30 13.67
N ASP A 749 -41.64 -15.48 14.11
CA ASP A 749 -41.14 -16.48 15.07
C ASP A 749 -41.29 -17.98 14.75
N GLU A 750 -40.21 -18.59 14.26
CA GLU A 750 -39.56 -19.78 14.86
C GLU A 750 -38.11 -19.85 14.31
N SER A 751 -37.06 -19.75 15.15
CA SER A 751 -36.49 -20.75 16.07
C SER A 751 -35.51 -21.73 15.39
N TYR A 752 -34.38 -22.00 16.06
CA TYR A 752 -33.35 -22.91 15.59
C TYR A 752 -33.81 -24.36 15.76
N ASP A 753 -33.82 -25.15 14.69
CA ASP A 753 -33.76 -26.61 14.80
C ASP A 753 -32.85 -27.20 13.71
N GLY A 754 -32.18 -28.32 14.03
CA GLY A 754 -31.01 -28.78 13.28
C GLY A 754 -31.32 -29.64 12.05
N ILE A 755 -30.60 -29.41 10.95
CA ILE A 755 -30.58 -30.32 9.79
C ILE A 755 -29.35 -31.24 9.90
N GLU A 756 -29.57 -32.54 10.14
CA GLU A 756 -28.51 -33.55 10.03
C GLU A 756 -28.13 -33.76 8.56
N ILE A 757 -26.84 -33.59 8.24
CA ILE A 757 -26.29 -33.93 6.92
C ILE A 757 -26.00 -35.45 6.90
N PRO A 758 -26.58 -36.23 5.97
CA PRO A 758 -26.32 -37.67 5.89
C PRO A 758 -24.92 -37.95 5.36
N SER A 759 -24.12 -38.71 6.13
CA SER A 759 -22.79 -39.13 5.71
C SER A 759 -22.84 -40.15 4.56
N ILE A 760 -22.01 -39.92 3.54
CA ILE A 760 -21.80 -40.84 2.41
C ILE A 760 -20.38 -41.43 2.52
N ASN A 761 -20.24 -42.73 2.22
CA ASN A 761 -18.95 -43.44 2.10
C ASN A 761 -18.48 -43.46 0.65
#